data_AF-A0A7I9WFT9-F1
#
_entry.id   AF-A0A7I9WFT9-F1
#
_cell.length_a   1.000
_cell.length_b   1.000
_cell.length_c   1.000
_cell.angle_alpha   90.00
_cell.angle_beta   90.00
_cell.angle_gamma   90.00
#
_symmetry.space_group_name_H-M   'P 1'
#
loop_
_entity.id
_entity.type
_entity.pdbx_description
1 polymer ?
#
loop_
_entity_poly.entity_id
_entity_poly.type
_entity_poly.pdbx_seq_one_letter_code
_entity_poly.pdbx_strand_id
1 'polypeptide(L)'
;MSHHLRRALLAVFVLAALVTAACGGSSGGESDPIKSAGVLRVGTEGVYAPFSYHDPATGELVGYDVDVAKAVGEKLGVRVEFVETPWDSIFAALEADRFDIVANEVTINPERQAKYDLSQPYSVGEGVIVTRADDNSIRSLADIAGKTAAENATSNWSEVARQAGANVEAVEGFTQAITLLNQGRVDVVINDSIAVYAYLAETGDTSVKIAGTVGEKSEQGFAARKDSGYLPELNGALDELRADGTLAEISQRYLKADATGAPASTPIRDAGVLRVGTEGTYAPFSYHEPATGELTGYDVDVARAVGDKLGVPVEFVETPWDSIFAALEANRFDVVANEVTINPERQAKYDLSTPYSIGEGVIVTRADDDSITSLEDLSGKRTAQSITSNWAQVARDSGATVEGVEGFAQAITLLNQGRVDATVNDSIAVYAYLAETGDTSVKIAAETGERSEQGFAARKDSGFLPELNGALDELRADGTLTEISQRYLKADATGTAQAAQDQGPPPTRSAFDLVRDNLWPLAKAAITMTIPLTIISFAIGLVLALAVALARLSSNVVLTNVARLYISIIRGTPLLVQLFIVFYALPEFGVRIDPFPAAVIAFSLNVGGYAAEIIRSAILSIPKGQWEAAETIGLDYVGALRRIILPQAARVAVPPLSNTLISLVKDTSLASTILVTELLRQAQIIAAPTFEFFALYGTAAIYYWVICLVLSFGQSRLEHRLERYVVR
;
A
#
# COMPACT_ATOMS: atom_id res chain seq x y z
N MET A 1 -76.87 -45.21 24.64
CA MET A 1 -76.31 -45.85 23.42
C MET A 1 -74.80 -45.93 23.59
N SER A 2 -74.31 -47.15 23.75
CA SER A 2 -73.05 -47.52 24.38
C SER A 2 -71.91 -47.75 23.37
N HIS A 3 -70.71 -47.31 23.76
CA HIS A 3 -69.37 -47.88 23.58
C HIS A 3 -68.88 -48.61 22.30
N HIS A 4 -69.67 -48.76 21.23
CA HIS A 4 -69.19 -49.42 20.00
C HIS A 4 -69.18 -48.54 18.74
N LEU A 5 -69.62 -47.28 18.82
CA LEU A 5 -69.58 -46.32 17.69
C LEU A 5 -68.33 -45.41 17.64
N ARG A 6 -67.39 -45.54 18.60
CA ARG A 6 -66.15 -44.72 18.68
C ARG A 6 -64.85 -45.44 18.26
N ARG A 7 -64.93 -46.70 17.80
CA ARG A 7 -63.76 -47.48 17.35
C ARG A 7 -63.70 -47.75 15.84
N ALA A 8 -64.63 -47.21 15.04
CA ALA A 8 -64.69 -47.41 13.59
C ALA A 8 -64.37 -46.18 12.73
N LEU A 9 -63.97 -45.04 13.34
CA LEU A 9 -63.65 -43.80 12.63
C LEU A 9 -62.14 -43.45 12.63
N LEU A 10 -61.28 -44.26 13.25
CA LEU A 10 -59.83 -43.98 13.36
C LEU A 10 -58.93 -44.80 12.41
N ALA A 11 -59.51 -45.65 11.54
CA ALA A 11 -58.74 -46.53 10.65
C ALA A 11 -58.81 -46.15 9.16
N VAL A 12 -59.43 -45.02 8.81
CA VAL A 12 -59.61 -44.57 7.40
C VAL A 12 -58.76 -43.34 7.05
N PHE A 13 -58.00 -42.76 7.98
CA PHE A 13 -57.15 -41.59 7.71
C PHE A 13 -55.63 -41.87 7.60
N VAL A 14 -55.19 -43.12 7.76
CA VAL A 14 -53.76 -43.48 7.80
C VAL A 14 -53.18 -43.91 6.43
N LEU A 15 -53.95 -43.86 5.33
CA LEU A 15 -53.45 -44.32 4.03
C LEU A 15 -53.78 -43.39 2.85
N ALA A 16 -53.71 -42.07 3.05
CA ALA A 16 -53.92 -41.08 1.99
C ALA A 16 -52.85 -39.97 1.93
N ALA A 17 -51.66 -40.16 2.52
CA ALA A 17 -50.60 -39.14 2.47
C ALA A 17 -49.17 -39.70 2.43
N LEU A 18 -48.98 -40.85 1.78
CA LEU A 18 -47.64 -41.31 1.37
C LEU A 18 -47.63 -41.41 -0.15
N VAL A 19 -46.71 -40.64 -0.75
CA VAL A 19 -46.39 -40.52 -2.19
C VAL A 19 -47.19 -39.49 -2.99
N THR A 20 -46.96 -38.21 -2.69
CA THR A 20 -46.65 -37.21 -3.74
C THR A 20 -45.46 -36.37 -3.25
N ALA A 21 -44.27 -36.83 -3.59
CA ALA A 21 -43.08 -35.99 -3.66
C ALA A 21 -43.14 -35.18 -4.96
N ALA A 22 -43.14 -33.85 -4.87
CA ALA A 22 -42.44 -32.91 -5.76
C ALA A 22 -43.04 -31.50 -5.64
N CYS A 23 -42.15 -30.53 -5.40
CA CYS A 23 -42.32 -29.07 -5.54
C CYS A 23 -43.02 -28.32 -4.40
N GLY A 24 -42.22 -27.63 -3.59
CA GLY A 24 -42.66 -26.59 -2.66
C GLY A 24 -41.57 -26.25 -1.64
N GLY A 25 -40.62 -25.39 -2.02
CA GLY A 25 -39.64 -24.85 -1.08
C GLY A 25 -40.29 -23.92 -0.06
N SER A 26 -39.86 -24.07 1.20
CA SER A 26 -39.78 -22.97 2.17
C SER A 26 -38.70 -23.35 3.19
N SER A 27 -37.59 -22.62 3.15
CA SER A 27 -36.60 -22.51 4.21
C SER A 27 -37.30 -22.15 5.52
N GLY A 28 -37.45 -23.13 6.42
CA GLY A 28 -37.88 -22.88 7.80
C GLY A 28 -36.68 -22.39 8.59
N GLY A 29 -36.72 -21.14 9.03
CA GLY A 29 -35.74 -20.58 9.96
C GLY A 29 -35.74 -21.38 11.27
N GLU A 30 -34.55 -21.67 11.79
CA GLU A 30 -34.37 -22.12 13.16
C GLU A 30 -34.97 -21.05 14.09
N SER A 31 -35.87 -21.49 14.97
CA SER A 31 -36.45 -20.63 15.99
C SER A 31 -35.40 -20.32 17.06
N ASP A 32 -35.06 -19.04 17.22
CA ASP A 32 -34.20 -18.50 18.28
C ASP A 32 -34.62 -19.06 19.66
N PRO A 33 -33.82 -19.95 20.28
CA PRO A 33 -34.21 -20.66 21.48
C PRO A 33 -34.30 -19.74 22.71
N ILE A 34 -33.55 -18.62 22.72
CA ILE A 34 -33.58 -17.63 23.80
C ILE A 34 -34.85 -16.78 23.71
N LYS A 35 -35.16 -16.23 22.52
CA LYS A 35 -36.39 -15.45 22.31
C LYS A 35 -37.65 -16.26 22.49
N SER A 36 -37.61 -17.55 22.18
CA SER A 36 -38.74 -18.46 22.37
C SER A 36 -39.07 -18.70 23.85
N ALA A 37 -38.08 -18.62 24.75
CA ALA A 37 -38.25 -18.76 26.19
C ALA A 37 -38.76 -17.47 26.88
N GLY A 38 -38.40 -16.30 26.34
CA GLY A 38 -38.80 -14.98 26.86
C GLY A 38 -38.13 -14.57 28.19
N VAL A 39 -37.35 -15.47 28.80
CA VAL A 39 -36.55 -15.24 30.01
C VAL A 39 -35.19 -15.93 29.83
N LEU A 40 -34.11 -15.23 30.14
CA LEU A 40 -32.74 -15.78 30.21
C LEU A 40 -32.33 -15.93 31.67
N ARG A 41 -32.21 -17.17 32.16
CA ARG A 41 -31.77 -17.47 33.53
C ARG A 41 -30.24 -17.46 33.59
N VAL A 42 -29.66 -16.64 34.44
CA VAL A 42 -28.21 -16.43 34.51
C VAL A 42 -27.69 -16.88 35.87
N GLY A 43 -26.81 -17.88 35.91
CA GLY A 43 -26.09 -18.29 37.10
C GLY A 43 -24.94 -17.33 37.38
N THR A 44 -24.81 -16.86 38.62
CA THR A 44 -23.74 -15.97 39.09
C THR A 44 -23.51 -16.14 40.59
N GLU A 45 -22.41 -15.65 41.17
CA GLU A 45 -22.09 -15.88 42.60
C GLU A 45 -22.69 -14.88 43.58
N GLY A 46 -22.79 -13.59 43.21
CA GLY A 46 -23.25 -12.53 44.11
C GLY A 46 -22.26 -12.12 45.21
N VAL A 47 -21.03 -12.65 45.21
CA VAL A 47 -19.99 -12.32 46.21
C VAL A 47 -18.63 -11.95 45.61
N TYR A 48 -18.54 -11.82 44.29
CA TYR A 48 -17.31 -11.55 43.55
C TYR A 48 -17.29 -10.12 43.00
N ALA A 49 -16.96 -9.14 43.85
CA ALA A 49 -16.81 -7.75 43.41
C ALA A 49 -15.54 -7.54 42.55
N PRO A 50 -15.59 -6.70 41.50
CA PRO A 50 -16.70 -5.85 41.03
C PRO A 50 -17.65 -6.51 40.02
N PHE A 51 -17.55 -7.83 39.82
CA PHE A 51 -18.16 -8.60 38.74
C PHE A 51 -19.61 -9.01 39.02
N SER A 52 -19.86 -9.58 40.20
CA SER A 52 -21.18 -9.97 40.69
C SER A 52 -21.20 -9.91 42.20
N TYR A 53 -21.82 -8.88 42.77
CA TYR A 53 -21.85 -8.63 44.21
C TYR A 53 -23.10 -7.87 44.65
N HIS A 54 -23.41 -7.90 45.95
CA HIS A 54 -24.48 -7.07 46.49
C HIS A 54 -23.96 -5.68 46.87
N ASP A 55 -24.61 -4.64 46.36
CA ASP A 55 -24.32 -3.26 46.72
C ASP A 55 -24.53 -3.08 48.25
N PRO A 56 -23.51 -2.64 49.01
CA PRO A 56 -23.61 -2.56 50.46
C PRO A 56 -24.66 -1.59 50.98
N ALA A 57 -25.10 -0.61 50.18
CA ALA A 57 -26.05 0.42 50.59
C ALA A 57 -27.51 -0.01 50.31
N THR A 58 -27.75 -0.75 49.22
CA THR A 58 -29.09 -1.12 48.75
C THR A 58 -29.41 -2.61 48.92
N GLY A 59 -28.39 -3.47 48.98
CA GLY A 59 -28.52 -4.92 48.99
C GLY A 59 -28.88 -5.53 47.63
N GLU A 60 -28.94 -4.73 46.56
CA GLU A 60 -29.25 -5.22 45.21
C GLU A 60 -28.05 -5.91 44.57
N LEU A 61 -28.31 -6.95 43.77
CA LEU A 61 -27.29 -7.63 42.98
C LEU A 61 -26.84 -6.72 41.82
N VAL A 62 -25.56 -6.34 41.83
CA VAL A 62 -24.91 -5.43 40.89
C VAL A 62 -23.55 -6.00 40.47
N GLY A 63 -22.94 -5.41 39.45
CA GLY A 63 -21.59 -5.73 39.02
C GLY A 63 -21.44 -5.78 37.51
N TYR A 64 -20.20 -5.91 37.05
CA TYR A 64 -19.86 -5.96 35.63
C TYR A 64 -20.62 -7.06 34.87
N ASP A 65 -20.51 -8.33 35.27
CA ASP A 65 -21.22 -9.46 34.66
C ASP A 65 -22.74 -9.30 34.72
N VAL A 66 -23.24 -8.74 35.81
CA VAL A 66 -24.67 -8.49 36.02
C VAL A 66 -25.20 -7.49 35.01
N ASP A 67 -24.49 -6.38 34.79
CA ASP A 67 -24.88 -5.35 33.83
C ASP A 67 -24.65 -5.79 32.38
N VAL A 68 -23.58 -6.54 32.08
CA VAL A 68 -23.36 -7.13 30.75
C VAL A 68 -24.48 -8.13 30.41
N ALA A 69 -24.85 -9.02 31.34
CA ALA A 69 -25.94 -9.96 31.13
C ALA A 69 -27.30 -9.27 30.94
N LYS A 70 -27.59 -8.20 31.70
CA LYS A 70 -28.79 -7.36 31.50
C LYS A 70 -28.81 -6.71 30.11
N ALA A 71 -27.70 -6.10 29.69
CA ALA A 71 -27.59 -5.45 28.38
C ALA A 71 -27.80 -6.45 27.22
N VAL A 72 -27.24 -7.66 27.34
CA VAL A 72 -27.47 -8.75 26.39
C VAL A 72 -28.95 -9.17 26.37
N GLY A 73 -29.58 -9.32 27.53
CA GLY A 73 -31.01 -9.60 27.62
C GLY A 73 -31.88 -8.52 26.94
N GLU A 74 -31.53 -7.25 27.13
CA GLU A 74 -32.21 -6.13 26.48
C GLU A 74 -32.09 -6.17 24.95
N LYS A 75 -30.89 -6.43 24.40
CA LYS A 75 -30.69 -6.60 22.95
C LYS A 75 -31.46 -7.79 22.39
N LEU A 76 -31.49 -8.89 23.13
CA LEU A 76 -32.23 -10.09 22.73
C LEU A 76 -33.75 -9.94 22.95
N GLY A 77 -34.20 -8.90 23.65
CA GLY A 77 -35.62 -8.64 23.92
C GLY A 77 -36.22 -9.60 24.96
N VAL A 78 -35.41 -10.11 25.89
CA VAL A 78 -35.81 -11.08 26.93
C VAL A 78 -35.55 -10.54 28.34
N ARG A 79 -36.32 -11.03 29.33
CA ARG A 79 -36.08 -10.68 30.74
C ARG A 79 -34.93 -11.51 31.30
N VAL A 80 -34.00 -10.88 32.02
CA VAL A 80 -32.91 -11.58 32.73
C VAL A 80 -33.34 -11.94 34.15
N GLU A 81 -33.06 -13.17 34.58
CA GLU A 81 -33.28 -13.65 35.95
C GLU A 81 -32.00 -14.27 36.52
N PHE A 82 -31.45 -13.67 37.57
CA PHE A 82 -30.23 -14.17 38.21
C PHE A 82 -30.53 -15.28 39.22
N VAL A 83 -29.71 -16.33 39.19
CA VAL A 83 -29.75 -17.45 40.12
C VAL A 83 -28.41 -17.54 40.84
N GLU A 84 -28.34 -16.91 42.01
CA GLU A 84 -27.13 -16.94 42.86
C GLU A 84 -26.76 -18.38 43.23
N THR A 85 -25.54 -18.79 42.87
CA THR A 85 -25.03 -20.14 43.05
C THR A 85 -23.52 -20.09 43.35
N PRO A 86 -23.03 -20.73 44.43
CA PRO A 86 -21.60 -20.77 44.72
C PRO A 86 -20.78 -21.36 43.58
N TRP A 87 -19.60 -20.79 43.29
CA TRP A 87 -18.72 -21.22 42.19
C TRP A 87 -18.51 -22.74 42.10
N ASP A 88 -18.21 -23.38 43.25
CA ASP A 88 -17.95 -24.83 43.33
C ASP A 88 -19.10 -25.71 42.81
N SER A 89 -20.31 -25.15 42.73
CA SER A 89 -21.52 -25.86 42.26
C SER A 89 -22.12 -25.28 40.97
N ILE A 90 -21.58 -24.19 40.44
CA ILE A 90 -22.22 -23.42 39.37
C ILE A 90 -22.31 -24.20 38.05
N PHE A 91 -21.25 -24.90 37.68
CA PHE A 91 -21.23 -25.74 36.47
C PHE A 91 -22.11 -26.99 36.62
N ALA A 92 -22.15 -27.61 37.80
CA ALA A 92 -23.07 -28.72 38.07
C ALA A 92 -24.54 -28.25 38.04
N ALA A 93 -24.82 -27.02 38.48
CA ALA A 93 -26.14 -26.41 38.38
C ALA A 93 -26.51 -26.04 36.93
N LEU A 94 -25.52 -25.63 36.12
CA LEU A 94 -25.68 -25.41 34.67
C LEU A 94 -26.06 -26.71 33.96
N GLU A 95 -25.36 -27.81 34.26
CA GLU A 95 -25.66 -29.16 33.73
C GLU A 95 -27.04 -29.65 34.18
N ALA A 96 -27.44 -29.34 35.41
CA ALA A 96 -28.76 -29.66 35.96
C ALA A 96 -29.91 -28.76 35.46
N ASP A 97 -29.65 -27.89 34.47
CA ASP A 97 -30.63 -26.97 33.87
C ASP A 97 -31.33 -26.04 34.87
N ARG A 98 -30.62 -25.65 35.94
CA ARG A 98 -31.13 -24.65 36.90
C ARG A 98 -31.15 -23.23 36.31
N PHE A 99 -30.26 -22.95 35.37
CA PHE A 99 -30.17 -21.72 34.61
C PHE A 99 -29.60 -22.00 33.21
N ASP A 100 -29.67 -21.01 32.34
CA ASP A 100 -29.41 -21.10 30.90
C ASP A 100 -27.93 -20.84 30.56
N ILE A 101 -27.35 -19.83 31.20
CA ILE A 101 -25.93 -19.45 31.06
C ILE A 101 -25.30 -19.13 32.42
N VAL A 102 -23.97 -19.15 32.48
CA VAL A 102 -23.18 -18.59 33.59
C VAL A 102 -22.55 -17.27 33.16
N ALA A 103 -22.70 -16.23 33.99
CA ALA A 103 -22.04 -14.93 33.87
C ALA A 103 -21.37 -14.60 35.21
N ASN A 104 -20.08 -14.92 35.31
CA ASN A 104 -19.27 -14.76 36.52
C ASN A 104 -17.77 -14.89 36.19
N GLU A 105 -17.30 -14.10 35.21
CA GLU A 105 -15.91 -14.10 34.71
C GLU A 105 -15.43 -15.53 34.36
N VAL A 106 -16.20 -16.22 33.51
CA VAL A 106 -15.84 -17.59 33.13
C VAL A 106 -14.72 -17.57 32.11
N THR A 107 -13.53 -17.93 32.56
CA THR A 107 -12.34 -18.01 31.69
C THR A 107 -12.54 -18.99 30.56
N ILE A 108 -12.29 -18.51 29.35
CA ILE A 108 -12.27 -19.24 28.10
C ILE A 108 -10.96 -20.02 28.06
N ASN A 109 -11.04 -21.34 28.17
CA ASN A 109 -9.88 -22.22 28.06
C ASN A 109 -10.27 -23.53 27.35
N PRO A 110 -9.29 -24.27 26.78
CA PRO A 110 -9.57 -25.48 26.00
C PRO A 110 -10.34 -26.55 26.79
N GLU A 111 -10.07 -26.69 28.09
CA GLU A 111 -10.73 -27.70 28.93
C GLU A 111 -12.23 -27.42 29.12
N ARG A 112 -12.59 -26.15 29.31
CA ARG A 112 -13.99 -25.72 29.43
C ARG A 112 -14.69 -25.73 28.07
N GLN A 113 -14.03 -25.30 27.00
CA GLN A 113 -14.58 -25.35 25.63
C GLN A 113 -14.90 -26.79 25.18
N ALA A 114 -14.17 -27.77 25.69
CA ALA A 114 -14.46 -29.19 25.44
C ALA A 114 -15.75 -29.68 26.11
N LYS A 115 -16.24 -29.03 27.18
CA LYS A 115 -17.43 -29.44 27.96
C LYS A 115 -18.63 -28.52 27.79
N TYR A 116 -18.38 -27.24 27.55
CA TYR A 116 -19.37 -26.17 27.48
C TYR A 116 -19.19 -25.38 26.20
N ASP A 117 -20.24 -24.69 25.80
CA ASP A 117 -20.15 -23.67 24.76
C ASP A 117 -19.85 -22.33 25.42
N LEU A 118 -18.76 -21.68 25.00
CA LEU A 118 -18.30 -20.41 25.58
C LEU A 118 -18.46 -19.29 24.54
N SER A 119 -19.03 -18.16 24.97
CA SER A 119 -19.21 -17.00 24.08
C SER A 119 -17.87 -16.40 23.67
N GLN A 120 -17.91 -15.51 22.69
CA GLN A 120 -16.81 -14.56 22.52
C GLN A 120 -16.56 -13.77 23.82
N PRO A 121 -15.32 -13.31 24.08
CA PRO A 121 -15.02 -12.64 25.33
C PRO A 121 -15.79 -11.32 25.47
N TYR A 122 -16.41 -11.11 26.63
CA TYR A 122 -16.94 -9.81 27.03
C TYR A 122 -15.98 -9.05 27.94
N SER A 123 -14.97 -9.71 28.50
CA SER A 123 -13.81 -9.09 29.16
C SER A 123 -12.52 -9.83 28.81
N VAL A 124 -11.42 -9.07 28.71
CA VAL A 124 -10.07 -9.53 28.39
C VAL A 124 -9.10 -8.87 29.35
N GLY A 125 -8.55 -9.67 30.25
CA GLY A 125 -7.51 -9.29 31.19
C GLY A 125 -6.21 -10.06 30.92
N GLU A 126 -5.38 -10.10 31.95
CA GLU A 126 -4.19 -10.98 32.02
C GLU A 126 -4.11 -11.58 33.42
N GLY A 127 -3.60 -12.81 33.54
CA GLY A 127 -3.33 -13.35 34.87
C GLY A 127 -2.20 -12.57 35.54
N VAL A 128 -2.41 -12.12 36.77
CA VAL A 128 -1.41 -11.38 37.56
C VAL A 128 -1.10 -12.09 38.87
N ILE A 129 0.14 -11.91 39.30
CA ILE A 129 0.69 -12.43 40.55
C ILE A 129 0.69 -11.28 41.56
N VAL A 130 -0.09 -11.41 42.62
CA VAL A 130 -0.24 -10.41 43.68
C VAL A 130 0.54 -10.85 44.91
N THR A 131 1.40 -9.96 45.43
CA THR A 131 2.19 -10.18 46.64
C THR A 131 2.02 -9.01 47.61
N ARG A 132 2.53 -9.15 48.83
CA ARG A 132 2.68 -7.98 49.71
C ARG A 132 3.59 -6.94 49.07
N ALA A 133 3.30 -5.67 49.29
CA ALA A 133 4.01 -4.56 48.66
C ALA A 133 5.53 -4.58 48.95
N ASP A 134 5.92 -5.06 50.14
CA ASP A 134 7.32 -5.19 50.56
C ASP A 134 8.02 -6.47 50.05
N ASP A 135 7.28 -7.45 49.55
CA ASP A 135 7.84 -8.70 49.02
C ASP A 135 8.28 -8.54 47.55
N ASN A 136 9.59 -8.65 47.32
CA ASN A 136 10.20 -8.55 45.99
C ASN A 136 10.80 -9.87 45.51
N SER A 137 10.56 -10.97 46.25
CA SER A 137 11.13 -12.29 45.99
C SER A 137 10.37 -13.09 44.93
N ILE A 138 9.11 -12.74 44.67
CA ILE A 138 8.24 -13.36 43.68
C ILE A 138 7.98 -12.35 42.56
N ARG A 139 8.31 -12.69 41.32
CA ARG A 139 8.11 -11.83 40.13
C ARG A 139 7.53 -12.57 38.94
N SER A 140 7.50 -13.90 38.99
CA SER A 140 7.07 -14.77 37.93
C SER A 140 6.47 -16.05 38.50
N LEU A 141 5.78 -16.82 37.66
CA LEU A 141 5.28 -18.15 38.04
C LEU A 141 6.39 -19.11 38.48
N ALA A 142 7.63 -18.94 38.01
CA ALA A 142 8.73 -19.79 38.44
C ALA A 142 9.09 -19.58 39.92
N ASP A 143 8.79 -18.39 40.47
CA ASP A 143 9.18 -18.00 41.83
C ASP A 143 8.20 -18.49 42.90
N ILE A 144 7.02 -18.99 42.51
CA ILE A 144 5.99 -19.46 43.45
C ILE A 144 6.14 -20.95 43.82
N ALA A 145 7.12 -21.65 43.26
CA ALA A 145 7.40 -23.04 43.60
C ALA A 145 7.74 -23.18 45.10
N GLY A 146 7.00 -24.03 45.81
CA GLY A 146 7.12 -24.24 47.25
C GLY A 146 6.54 -23.13 48.13
N LYS A 147 5.93 -22.09 47.54
CA LYS A 147 5.19 -21.03 48.26
C LYS A 147 3.74 -21.44 48.54
N THR A 148 3.05 -20.67 49.37
CA THR A 148 1.61 -20.86 49.64
C THR A 148 0.80 -19.83 48.88
N ALA A 149 -0.08 -20.28 47.98
CA ALA A 149 -1.01 -19.45 47.22
C ALA A 149 -2.42 -19.53 47.83
N ALA A 150 -3.12 -18.41 48.03
CA ALA A 150 -4.53 -18.43 48.43
C ALA A 150 -5.44 -18.33 47.21
N GLU A 151 -6.12 -19.42 46.85
CA GLU A 151 -7.00 -19.50 45.67
C GLU A 151 -8.32 -20.18 46.00
N ASN A 152 -9.38 -19.90 45.24
CA ASN A 152 -10.54 -20.78 45.26
C ASN A 152 -10.14 -22.16 44.71
N ALA A 153 -10.47 -23.23 45.42
CA ALA A 153 -9.94 -24.58 45.18
C ALA A 153 -10.21 -25.14 43.78
N THR A 154 -11.26 -24.68 43.12
CA THR A 154 -11.73 -25.13 41.79
C THR A 154 -11.51 -24.08 40.69
N SER A 155 -10.88 -22.94 41.01
CA SER A 155 -10.50 -21.93 40.02
C SER A 155 -9.38 -22.41 39.10
N ASN A 156 -9.32 -21.87 37.88
CA ASN A 156 -8.17 -22.04 36.98
C ASN A 156 -6.88 -21.50 37.61
N TRP A 157 -6.95 -20.43 38.40
CA TRP A 157 -5.78 -19.88 39.11
C TRP A 157 -5.19 -20.86 40.13
N SER A 158 -6.03 -21.66 40.80
CA SER A 158 -5.56 -22.75 41.66
C SER A 158 -4.81 -23.84 40.89
N GLU A 159 -5.19 -24.10 39.65
CA GLU A 159 -4.50 -25.05 38.79
C GLU A 159 -3.16 -24.49 38.30
N VAL A 160 -3.15 -23.24 37.83
CA VAL A 160 -1.92 -22.51 37.47
C VAL A 160 -0.93 -22.52 38.64
N ALA A 161 -1.38 -22.21 39.85
CA ALA A 161 -0.55 -22.23 41.05
C ALA A 161 0.01 -23.64 41.37
N ARG A 162 -0.83 -24.69 41.26
CA ARG A 162 -0.39 -26.09 41.48
C ARG A 162 0.62 -26.54 40.42
N GLN A 163 0.37 -26.23 39.15
CA GLN A 163 1.27 -26.57 38.04
C GLN A 163 2.62 -25.86 38.19
N ALA A 164 2.64 -24.64 38.71
CA ALA A 164 3.85 -23.90 39.07
C ALA A 164 4.53 -24.39 40.37
N GLY A 165 3.97 -25.40 41.06
CA GLY A 165 4.56 -26.02 42.24
C GLY A 165 4.27 -25.32 43.56
N ALA A 166 3.26 -24.44 43.63
CA ALA A 166 2.80 -23.82 44.88
C ALA A 166 1.83 -24.75 45.66
N ASN A 167 1.79 -24.57 46.99
CA ASN A 167 0.77 -25.16 47.85
C ASN A 167 -0.46 -24.24 47.86
N VAL A 168 -1.64 -24.74 47.47
CA VAL A 168 -2.86 -23.93 47.45
C VAL A 168 -3.61 -24.03 48.78
N GLU A 169 -3.74 -22.90 49.50
CA GLU A 169 -4.68 -22.71 50.61
C GLU A 169 -6.04 -22.28 50.04
N ALA A 170 -7.04 -23.13 50.19
CA ALA A 170 -8.37 -22.89 49.64
C ALA A 170 -9.09 -21.74 50.38
N VAL A 171 -9.59 -20.76 49.64
CA VAL A 171 -10.40 -19.64 50.15
C VAL A 171 -11.71 -19.52 49.36
N GLU A 172 -12.72 -18.88 49.94
CA GLU A 172 -14.03 -18.73 49.30
C GLU A 172 -14.03 -17.63 48.22
N GLY A 173 -13.21 -16.58 48.37
CA GLY A 173 -13.17 -15.48 47.40
C GLY A 173 -11.93 -14.58 47.50
N PHE A 174 -11.78 -13.69 46.52
CA PHE A 174 -10.58 -12.86 46.34
C PHE A 174 -10.26 -11.95 47.54
N THR A 175 -11.26 -11.28 48.12
CA THR A 175 -11.04 -10.40 49.29
C THR A 175 -10.52 -11.17 50.50
N GLN A 176 -10.95 -12.43 50.69
CA GLN A 176 -10.41 -13.31 51.72
C GLN A 176 -8.95 -13.68 51.42
N ALA A 177 -8.62 -13.96 50.16
CA ALA A 177 -7.26 -14.22 49.70
C ALA A 177 -6.31 -13.06 50.04
N ILE A 178 -6.70 -11.82 49.70
CA ILE A 178 -5.94 -10.61 50.02
C ILE A 178 -5.80 -10.41 51.53
N THR A 179 -6.84 -10.70 52.30
CA THR A 179 -6.78 -10.65 53.77
C THR A 179 -5.72 -11.60 54.34
N LEU A 180 -5.65 -12.84 53.84
CA LEU A 180 -4.63 -13.80 54.26
C LEU A 180 -3.22 -13.39 53.81
N LEU A 181 -3.10 -12.81 52.61
CA LEU A 181 -1.83 -12.31 52.07
C LEU A 181 -1.26 -11.18 52.94
N ASN A 182 -2.11 -10.23 53.33
CA ASN A 182 -1.79 -9.12 54.23
C ASN A 182 -1.44 -9.59 55.66
N GLN A 183 -2.04 -10.69 56.13
CA GLN A 183 -1.71 -11.29 57.42
C GLN A 183 -0.39 -12.09 57.40
N GLY A 184 0.25 -12.25 56.25
CA GLY A 184 1.44 -13.08 56.10
C GLY A 184 1.16 -14.58 56.19
N ARG A 185 -0.10 -15.00 56.06
CA ARG A 185 -0.50 -16.42 56.11
C ARG A 185 -0.27 -17.15 54.80
N VAL A 186 -0.34 -16.41 53.69
CA VAL A 186 0.03 -16.89 52.36
C VAL A 186 1.08 -15.97 51.75
N ASP A 187 1.79 -16.47 50.74
CA ASP A 187 2.87 -15.76 50.05
C ASP A 187 2.38 -15.02 48.80
N VAL A 188 1.35 -15.53 48.15
CA VAL A 188 0.90 -15.07 46.82
C VAL A 188 -0.60 -15.29 46.60
N VAL A 189 -1.19 -14.46 45.74
CA VAL A 189 -2.53 -14.66 45.16
C VAL A 189 -2.39 -14.47 43.65
N ILE A 190 -3.00 -15.33 42.85
CA ILE A 190 -3.07 -15.21 41.39
C ILE A 190 -4.51 -14.87 41.04
N ASN A 191 -4.71 -13.82 40.23
CA ASN A 191 -6.06 -13.46 39.79
C ASN A 191 -6.01 -12.75 38.44
N ASP A 192 -7.18 -12.42 37.90
CA ASP A 192 -7.29 -11.57 36.72
C ASP A 192 -6.87 -10.13 37.05
N SER A 193 -6.07 -9.52 36.17
CA SER A 193 -5.56 -8.15 36.34
C SER A 193 -6.67 -7.14 36.55
N ILE A 194 -7.80 -7.32 35.89
CA ILE A 194 -8.97 -6.45 35.99
C ILE A 194 -9.51 -6.46 37.42
N ALA A 195 -9.63 -7.64 38.02
CA ALA A 195 -10.10 -7.82 39.40
C ALA A 195 -9.17 -7.10 40.40
N VAL A 196 -7.87 -7.24 40.19
CA VAL A 196 -6.85 -6.66 41.07
C VAL A 196 -6.81 -5.14 40.93
N TYR A 197 -6.84 -4.60 39.71
CA TYR A 197 -6.87 -3.15 39.49
C TYR A 197 -8.13 -2.52 40.07
N ALA A 198 -9.30 -3.15 39.89
CA ALA A 198 -10.54 -2.67 40.48
C ALA A 198 -10.48 -2.65 42.01
N TYR A 199 -10.01 -3.73 42.63
CA TYR A 199 -9.81 -3.80 44.09
C TYR A 199 -8.87 -2.69 44.60
N LEU A 200 -7.71 -2.51 43.97
CA LEU A 200 -6.73 -1.49 44.37
C LEU A 200 -7.31 -0.07 44.22
N ALA A 201 -8.05 0.18 43.14
CA ALA A 201 -8.68 1.48 42.89
C ALA A 201 -9.82 1.79 43.87
N GLU A 202 -10.62 0.78 44.23
CA GLU A 202 -11.77 0.94 45.13
C GLU A 202 -11.33 1.08 46.60
N THR A 203 -10.39 0.24 47.03
CA THR A 203 -9.96 0.18 48.44
C THR A 203 -8.85 1.15 48.76
N GLY A 204 -8.06 1.57 47.77
CA GLY A 204 -6.81 2.30 47.98
C GLY A 204 -5.75 1.48 48.73
N ASP A 205 -5.86 0.16 48.72
CA ASP A 205 -4.97 -0.73 49.46
C ASP A 205 -3.53 -0.66 48.92
N THR A 206 -2.62 -0.12 49.72
CA THR A 206 -1.20 -0.02 49.39
C THR A 206 -0.35 -1.15 49.99
N SER A 207 -0.94 -2.11 50.71
CA SER A 207 -0.18 -3.20 51.35
C SER A 207 0.09 -4.40 50.44
N VAL A 208 -0.55 -4.46 49.27
CA VAL A 208 -0.29 -5.45 48.22
C VAL A 208 0.12 -4.77 46.91
N LYS A 209 0.74 -5.52 46.00
CA LYS A 209 1.09 -5.07 44.65
C LYS A 209 0.98 -6.21 43.64
N ILE A 210 0.82 -5.85 42.37
CA ILE A 210 1.08 -6.76 41.26
C ILE A 210 2.59 -6.89 41.12
N ALA A 211 3.09 -8.11 41.30
CA ALA A 211 4.53 -8.44 41.29
C ALA A 211 4.99 -9.02 39.94
N GLY A 212 4.06 -9.50 39.12
CA GLY A 212 4.32 -10.05 37.79
C GLY A 212 3.06 -10.53 37.10
N THR A 213 3.21 -11.04 35.87
CA THR A 213 2.13 -11.62 35.07
C THR A 213 2.32 -13.12 34.87
N VAL A 214 1.24 -13.82 34.55
CA VAL A 214 1.17 -15.27 34.29
C VAL A 214 1.53 -15.57 32.82
N GLY A 215 1.56 -14.55 31.95
CA GLY A 215 2.11 -14.61 30.60
C GLY A 215 1.11 -14.82 29.46
N GLU A 216 -0.15 -15.12 29.76
CA GLU A 216 -1.22 -15.32 28.76
C GLU A 216 -2.39 -14.36 29.00
N LYS A 217 -3.08 -14.00 27.90
CA LYS A 217 -4.35 -13.27 27.97
C LYS A 217 -5.39 -14.11 28.70
N SER A 218 -6.18 -13.45 29.54
CA SER A 218 -7.27 -14.05 30.29
C SER A 218 -8.57 -13.57 29.69
N GLU A 219 -9.21 -14.40 28.89
CA GLU A 219 -10.46 -14.07 28.17
C GLU A 219 -11.65 -14.64 28.92
N GLN A 220 -12.73 -13.86 29.09
CA GLN A 220 -13.88 -14.23 29.91
C GLN A 220 -15.16 -14.15 29.08
N GLY A 221 -15.95 -15.22 29.09
CA GLY A 221 -17.18 -15.33 28.31
C GLY A 221 -18.35 -15.86 29.11
N PHE A 222 -19.53 -15.93 28.48
CA PHE A 222 -20.66 -16.68 29.01
C PHE A 222 -20.45 -18.16 28.77
N ALA A 223 -20.79 -18.99 29.74
CA ALA A 223 -20.80 -20.44 29.55
C ALA A 223 -22.24 -20.96 29.45
N ALA A 224 -22.53 -21.69 28.38
CA ALA A 224 -23.78 -22.41 28.16
C ALA A 224 -23.52 -23.92 28.10
N ARG A 225 -24.58 -24.71 28.28
CA ARG A 225 -24.51 -26.16 28.00
C ARG A 225 -24.12 -26.39 26.53
N LYS A 226 -23.35 -27.43 26.29
CA LYS A 226 -22.96 -27.87 24.94
C LYS A 226 -24.19 -28.08 24.06
N ASP A 227 -24.12 -27.61 22.82
CA ASP A 227 -25.16 -27.73 21.80
C ASP A 227 -26.51 -27.11 22.20
N SER A 228 -26.49 -26.12 23.11
CA SER A 228 -27.70 -25.40 23.55
C SER A 228 -28.29 -24.47 22.49
N GLY A 229 -27.50 -24.10 21.48
CA GLY A 229 -27.89 -23.15 20.45
C GLY A 229 -27.98 -21.70 20.93
N TYR A 230 -27.43 -21.35 22.11
CA TYR A 230 -27.47 -19.98 22.64
C TYR A 230 -26.37 -19.06 22.10
N LEU A 231 -25.28 -19.65 21.59
CA LEU A 231 -24.05 -18.92 21.27
C LEU A 231 -24.18 -17.95 20.10
N PRO A 232 -24.83 -18.30 18.97
CA PRO A 232 -25.01 -17.37 17.87
C PRO A 232 -25.70 -16.07 18.31
N GLU A 233 -26.73 -16.18 19.15
CA GLU A 233 -27.52 -15.07 19.67
C GLU A 233 -26.74 -14.27 20.72
N LEU A 234 -26.09 -14.94 21.67
CA LEU A 234 -25.24 -14.28 22.67
C LEU A 234 -24.08 -13.53 22.02
N ASN A 235 -23.43 -14.16 21.03
CA ASN A 235 -22.32 -13.54 20.30
C ASN A 235 -22.82 -12.35 19.47
N GLY A 236 -23.93 -12.48 18.74
CA GLY A 236 -24.51 -11.37 17.99
C GLY A 236 -24.89 -10.19 18.88
N ALA A 237 -25.49 -10.43 20.04
CA ALA A 237 -25.79 -9.38 21.02
C ALA A 237 -24.53 -8.72 21.59
N LEU A 238 -23.49 -9.50 21.89
CA LEU A 238 -22.19 -8.98 22.33
C LEU A 238 -21.52 -8.14 21.24
N ASP A 239 -21.62 -8.51 19.97
CA ASP A 239 -21.10 -7.73 18.84
C ASP A 239 -21.81 -6.37 18.72
N GLU A 240 -23.14 -6.36 18.81
CA GLU A 240 -23.92 -5.13 18.78
C GLU A 240 -23.59 -4.20 19.96
N LEU A 241 -23.49 -4.74 21.18
CA LEU A 241 -23.15 -3.98 22.38
C LEU A 241 -21.70 -3.49 22.39
N ARG A 242 -20.81 -4.22 21.72
CA ARG A 242 -19.42 -3.77 21.50
C ARG A 242 -19.38 -2.64 20.48
N ALA A 243 -20.14 -2.77 19.39
CA ALA A 243 -20.21 -1.77 18.33
C ALA A 243 -20.88 -0.46 18.75
N ASP A 244 -21.90 -0.51 19.61
CA ASP A 244 -22.60 0.69 20.10
C ASP A 244 -21.96 1.33 21.34
N GLY A 245 -20.85 0.77 21.84
CA GLY A 245 -20.08 1.30 22.97
C GLY A 245 -20.64 0.96 24.35
N THR A 246 -21.78 0.27 24.44
CA THR A 246 -22.41 -0.09 25.72
C THR A 246 -21.49 -0.93 26.60
N LEU A 247 -20.76 -1.91 26.03
CA LEU A 247 -19.81 -2.72 26.81
C LEU A 247 -18.68 -1.85 27.39
N ALA A 248 -18.15 -0.90 26.62
CA ALA A 248 -17.08 -0.02 27.07
C ALA A 248 -17.55 0.89 28.21
N GLU A 249 -18.79 1.41 28.15
CA GLU A 249 -19.39 2.19 29.23
C GLU A 249 -19.55 1.39 30.53
N ILE A 250 -20.01 0.13 30.43
CA ILE A 250 -20.13 -0.79 31.58
C ILE A 250 -18.74 -1.09 32.15
N SER A 251 -17.76 -1.37 31.28
CA SER A 251 -16.37 -1.63 31.68
C SER A 251 -15.76 -0.43 32.41
N GLN A 252 -15.90 0.77 31.85
CA GLN A 252 -15.39 2.00 32.48
C GLN A 252 -16.04 2.26 33.85
N ARG A 253 -17.33 1.93 34.01
CA ARG A 253 -18.09 2.11 35.25
C ARG A 253 -17.52 1.26 36.38
N TYR A 254 -17.35 -0.04 36.16
CA TYR A 254 -16.96 -1.01 37.19
C TYR A 254 -15.46 -1.20 37.30
N LEU A 255 -14.76 -1.25 36.17
CA LEU A 255 -13.37 -1.69 36.08
C LEU A 255 -12.39 -0.51 35.96
N LYS A 256 -12.91 0.71 35.74
CA LYS A 256 -12.15 1.95 35.50
C LYS A 256 -11.18 1.89 34.31
N ALA A 257 -11.34 0.88 33.46
CA ALA A 257 -10.61 0.64 32.23
C ALA A 257 -11.57 0.02 31.19
N ASP A 258 -11.22 0.12 29.92
CA ASP A 258 -11.88 -0.66 28.86
C ASP A 258 -11.23 -2.05 28.81
N ALA A 259 -11.96 -3.04 29.31
CA ALA A 259 -11.55 -4.41 29.38
C ALA A 259 -12.30 -5.27 28.37
N THR A 260 -13.10 -4.71 27.45
CA THR A 260 -14.07 -5.51 26.66
C THR A 260 -13.44 -6.31 25.53
N GLY A 261 -12.11 -6.35 25.45
CA GLY A 261 -11.37 -6.86 24.30
C GLY A 261 -11.58 -6.06 23.02
N ALA A 262 -12.26 -4.90 23.07
CA ALA A 262 -12.29 -3.98 21.96
C ALA A 262 -10.85 -3.51 21.72
N PRO A 263 -10.36 -3.54 20.49
CA PRO A 263 -9.03 -3.04 20.24
C PRO A 263 -8.97 -1.56 20.63
N ALA A 264 -7.88 -1.16 21.30
CA ALA A 264 -7.69 0.21 21.73
C ALA A 264 -8.00 1.20 20.59
N SER A 265 -8.53 2.39 20.92
CA SER A 265 -8.62 3.49 19.97
C SER A 265 -7.25 3.74 19.36
N THR A 266 -7.16 3.64 18.05
CA THR A 266 -5.90 3.72 17.32
C THR A 266 -6.09 4.59 16.08
N PRO A 267 -5.04 5.27 15.59
CA PRO A 267 -5.21 6.30 14.55
C PRO A 267 -5.93 5.83 13.27
N ILE A 268 -5.78 4.57 12.85
CA ILE A 268 -6.50 4.04 11.67
C ILE A 268 -7.97 3.79 12.00
N ARG A 269 -8.28 3.21 13.16
CA ARG A 269 -9.66 2.97 13.60
C ARG A 269 -10.42 4.26 13.89
N ASP A 270 -9.75 5.25 14.49
CA ASP A 270 -10.31 6.58 14.75
C ASP A 270 -10.66 7.33 13.45
N ALA A 271 -9.88 7.10 12.38
CA ALA A 271 -10.15 7.69 11.06
C ALA A 271 -11.39 7.06 10.38
N GLY A 272 -11.78 5.83 10.76
CA GLY A 272 -12.94 5.11 10.23
C GLY A 272 -12.84 4.68 8.76
N VAL A 273 -11.69 4.93 8.11
CA VAL A 273 -11.36 4.53 6.74
C VAL A 273 -9.85 4.50 6.59
N LEU A 274 -9.30 3.50 5.88
CA LEU A 274 -7.90 3.46 5.48
C LEU A 274 -7.78 3.89 4.02
N ARG A 275 -7.26 5.10 3.76
CA ARG A 275 -7.02 5.57 2.38
C ARG A 275 -5.68 5.07 1.88
N VAL A 276 -5.66 4.34 0.78
CA VAL A 276 -4.47 3.67 0.24
C VAL A 276 -4.12 4.24 -1.12
N GLY A 277 -2.92 4.82 -1.25
CA GLY A 277 -2.35 5.22 -2.53
C GLY A 277 -1.79 4.00 -3.28
N THR A 278 -2.17 3.83 -4.54
CA THR A 278 -1.68 2.77 -5.43
C THR A 278 -1.69 3.25 -6.89
N GLU A 279 -1.08 2.55 -7.84
CA GLU A 279 -1.02 3.01 -9.24
C GLU A 279 -2.23 2.63 -10.09
N GLY A 280 -2.73 1.40 -9.94
CA GLY A 280 -3.81 0.87 -10.79
C GLY A 280 -3.36 0.46 -12.21
N THR A 281 -2.07 0.56 -12.52
CA THR A 281 -1.50 0.17 -13.83
C THR A 281 -0.33 -0.80 -13.73
N TYR A 282 -0.06 -1.34 -12.54
CA TYR A 282 1.07 -2.20 -12.23
C TYR A 282 0.63 -3.65 -11.96
N ALA A 283 0.26 -4.39 -13.00
CA ALA A 283 -0.09 -5.80 -12.88
C ALA A 283 1.14 -6.66 -12.48
N PRO A 284 0.98 -7.68 -11.61
CA PRO A 284 -0.26 -8.19 -11.01
C PRO A 284 -0.58 -7.54 -9.65
N PHE A 285 0.09 -6.44 -9.30
CA PHE A 285 0.11 -5.87 -7.95
C PHE A 285 -1.00 -4.84 -7.70
N SER A 286 -1.17 -3.88 -8.62
CA SER A 286 -2.30 -2.95 -8.65
C SER A 286 -2.72 -2.68 -10.10
N TYR A 287 -3.84 -3.25 -10.55
CA TYR A 287 -4.28 -3.11 -11.93
C TYR A 287 -5.81 -3.20 -12.06
N HIS A 288 -6.34 -2.73 -13.18
CA HIS A 288 -7.76 -2.93 -13.49
C HIS A 288 -7.97 -4.24 -14.25
N GLU A 289 -8.82 -5.11 -13.72
CA GLU A 289 -9.20 -6.36 -14.37
C GLU A 289 -9.84 -6.06 -15.74
N PRO A 290 -9.28 -6.53 -16.88
CA PRO A 290 -9.76 -6.12 -18.20
C PRO A 290 -11.24 -6.43 -18.47
N ALA A 291 -11.80 -7.44 -17.82
CA ALA A 291 -13.19 -7.84 -18.01
C ALA A 291 -14.20 -6.95 -17.27
N THR A 292 -13.87 -6.47 -16.07
CA THR A 292 -14.79 -5.72 -15.20
C THR A 292 -14.43 -4.25 -15.07
N GLY A 293 -13.16 -3.89 -15.31
CA GLY A 293 -12.61 -2.57 -15.04
C GLY A 293 -12.44 -2.28 -13.56
N GLU A 294 -12.57 -3.27 -12.67
CA GLU A 294 -12.40 -3.10 -11.23
C GLU A 294 -10.94 -3.14 -10.83
N LEU A 295 -10.54 -2.29 -9.87
CA LEU A 295 -9.20 -2.29 -9.29
C LEU A 295 -8.98 -3.57 -8.48
N THR A 296 -7.94 -4.31 -8.84
CA THR A 296 -7.54 -5.59 -8.27
C THR A 296 -6.01 -5.70 -8.25
N GLY A 297 -5.50 -6.77 -7.67
CA GLY A 297 -4.07 -7.09 -7.65
C GLY A 297 -3.59 -7.45 -6.25
N TYR A 298 -2.35 -7.91 -6.19
CA TYR A 298 -1.74 -8.38 -4.95
C TYR A 298 -1.72 -7.31 -3.84
N ASP A 299 -1.23 -6.08 -4.10
CA ASP A 299 -1.23 -4.98 -3.12
C ASP A 299 -2.66 -4.60 -2.70
N VAL A 300 -3.58 -4.61 -3.65
CA VAL A 300 -4.98 -4.23 -3.45
C VAL A 300 -5.68 -5.23 -2.52
N ASP A 301 -5.48 -6.52 -2.74
CA ASP A 301 -6.06 -7.57 -1.91
C ASP A 301 -5.39 -7.65 -0.52
N VAL A 302 -4.08 -7.42 -0.42
CA VAL A 302 -3.39 -7.30 0.87
C VAL A 302 -3.94 -6.10 1.66
N ALA A 303 -4.09 -4.93 1.02
CA ALA A 303 -4.64 -3.74 1.68
C ALA A 303 -6.08 -3.95 2.14
N ARG A 304 -6.94 -4.59 1.33
CA ARG A 304 -8.31 -4.95 1.72
C ARG A 304 -8.32 -5.91 2.92
N ALA A 305 -7.51 -6.96 2.89
CA ALA A 305 -7.41 -7.90 3.99
C ALA A 305 -6.96 -7.23 5.30
N VAL A 306 -6.03 -6.28 5.23
CA VAL A 306 -5.62 -5.45 6.38
C VAL A 306 -6.78 -4.59 6.89
N GLY A 307 -7.52 -3.92 6.00
CA GLY A 307 -8.70 -3.15 6.38
C GLY A 307 -9.78 -3.99 7.07
N ASP A 308 -10.09 -5.16 6.50
CA ASP A 308 -11.04 -6.12 7.06
C ASP A 308 -10.59 -6.59 8.46
N LYS A 309 -9.30 -6.88 8.63
CA LYS A 309 -8.72 -7.27 9.93
C LYS A 309 -8.80 -6.15 10.97
N LEU A 310 -8.61 -4.90 10.54
CA LEU A 310 -8.69 -3.73 11.39
C LEU A 310 -10.14 -3.27 11.65
N GLY A 311 -11.11 -3.77 10.89
CA GLY A 311 -12.51 -3.37 10.96
C GLY A 311 -12.81 -2.01 10.32
N VAL A 312 -11.98 -1.57 9.36
CA VAL A 312 -12.14 -0.30 8.65
C VAL A 312 -12.26 -0.51 7.14
N PRO A 313 -13.15 0.22 6.43
CA PRO A 313 -13.20 0.17 4.97
C PRO A 313 -11.91 0.74 4.36
N VAL A 314 -11.54 0.21 3.19
CA VAL A 314 -10.37 0.67 2.41
C VAL A 314 -10.82 1.49 1.22
N GLU A 315 -10.26 2.69 1.06
CA GLU A 315 -10.49 3.57 -0.10
C GLU A 315 -9.19 3.71 -0.90
N PHE A 316 -9.20 3.31 -2.17
CA PHE A 316 -8.03 3.42 -3.03
C PHE A 316 -7.97 4.77 -3.75
N VAL A 317 -6.79 5.39 -3.75
CA VAL A 317 -6.50 6.64 -4.46
C VAL A 317 -5.42 6.39 -5.51
N GLU A 318 -5.85 6.12 -6.74
CA GLU A 318 -4.95 5.89 -7.87
C GLU A 318 -4.05 7.11 -8.13
N THR A 319 -2.73 6.91 -8.08
CA THR A 319 -1.71 7.96 -8.19
C THR A 319 -0.47 7.40 -8.90
N PRO A 320 0.04 8.07 -9.96
CA PRO A 320 1.26 7.63 -10.64
C PRO A 320 2.46 7.55 -9.69
N TRP A 321 3.30 6.51 -9.83
CA TRP A 321 4.45 6.26 -8.96
C TRP A 321 5.33 7.50 -8.73
N ASP A 322 5.65 8.24 -9.80
CA ASP A 322 6.50 9.45 -9.75
C ASP A 322 5.97 10.54 -8.79
N SER A 323 4.69 10.49 -8.44
CA SER A 323 4.02 11.47 -7.57
C SER A 323 3.45 10.87 -6.28
N ILE A 324 3.54 9.55 -6.09
CA ILE A 324 2.82 8.86 -5.01
C ILE A 324 3.31 9.27 -3.62
N PHE A 325 4.63 9.40 -3.44
CA PHE A 325 5.21 9.85 -2.18
C PHE A 325 4.93 11.34 -1.90
N ALA A 326 4.93 12.18 -2.93
CA ALA A 326 4.53 13.58 -2.78
C ALA A 326 3.04 13.70 -2.40
N ALA A 327 2.19 12.82 -2.92
CA ALA A 327 0.78 12.74 -2.56
C ALA A 327 0.57 12.20 -1.13
N LEU A 328 1.41 11.25 -0.69
CA LEU A 328 1.46 10.76 0.69
C LEU A 328 1.81 11.90 1.67
N GLU A 329 2.85 12.68 1.35
CA GLU A 329 3.26 13.86 2.13
C GLU A 329 2.17 14.94 2.15
N ALA A 330 1.47 15.14 1.03
CA ALA A 330 0.34 16.05 0.92
C ALA A 330 -0.95 15.56 1.62
N ASN A 331 -0.90 14.44 2.34
CA ASN A 331 -2.01 13.86 3.09
C ASN A 331 -3.24 13.53 2.22
N ARG A 332 -3.01 13.15 0.95
CA ARG A 332 -4.09 12.73 0.04
C ARG A 332 -4.63 11.33 0.37
N PHE A 333 -3.80 10.50 0.99
CA PHE A 333 -4.12 9.16 1.50
C PHE A 333 -3.20 8.86 2.69
N ASP A 334 -3.48 7.77 3.38
CA ASP A 334 -2.91 7.41 4.68
C ASP A 334 -1.63 6.58 4.53
N VAL A 335 -1.66 5.61 3.62
CA VAL A 335 -0.52 4.73 3.31
C VAL A 335 -0.38 4.51 1.80
N VAL A 336 0.80 4.09 1.36
CA VAL A 336 1.03 3.56 0.01
C VAL A 336 1.12 2.05 0.05
N ALA A 337 0.39 1.38 -0.84
CA ALA A 337 0.49 -0.06 -1.12
C ALA A 337 0.67 -0.26 -2.63
N ASN A 338 1.92 -0.44 -3.06
CA ASN A 338 2.30 -0.54 -4.46
C ASN A 338 3.72 -1.14 -4.58
N GLU A 339 3.95 -2.28 -3.92
CA GLU A 339 5.27 -2.92 -3.77
C GLU A 339 6.38 -1.94 -3.32
N VAL A 340 6.14 -1.22 -2.20
CA VAL A 340 7.13 -0.24 -1.72
C VAL A 340 8.30 -0.95 -1.04
N THR A 341 9.43 -0.97 -1.73
CA THR A 341 10.67 -1.56 -1.20
C THR A 341 11.13 -0.90 0.09
N ILE A 342 11.38 -1.72 1.09
CA ILE A 342 11.95 -1.38 2.38
C ILE A 342 13.46 -1.20 2.21
N ASN A 343 13.95 0.03 2.37
CA ASN A 343 15.37 0.35 2.32
C ASN A 343 15.72 1.50 3.29
N PRO A 344 17.01 1.66 3.66
CA PRO A 344 17.42 2.67 4.65
C PRO A 344 17.07 4.11 4.26
N GLU A 345 17.13 4.44 2.97
CA GLU A 345 16.85 5.79 2.47
C GLU A 345 15.37 6.17 2.63
N ARG A 346 14.45 5.21 2.37
CA ARG A 346 13.02 5.39 2.57
C ARG A 346 12.64 5.34 4.03
N GLN A 347 13.22 4.43 4.82
CA GLN A 347 13.02 4.39 6.28
C GLN A 347 13.42 5.69 6.98
N ALA A 348 14.41 6.41 6.43
CA ALA A 348 14.79 7.73 6.92
C ALA A 348 13.71 8.81 6.70
N LYS A 349 12.85 8.68 5.68
CA LYS A 349 11.81 9.67 5.32
C LYS A 349 10.39 9.24 5.70
N TYR A 350 10.11 7.94 5.69
CA TYR A 350 8.79 7.33 5.87
C TYR A 350 8.84 6.26 6.94
N ASP A 351 7.69 5.92 7.48
CA ASP A 351 7.54 4.74 8.32
C ASP A 351 7.07 3.58 7.44
N LEU A 352 7.80 2.46 7.47
CA LEU A 352 7.58 1.30 6.61
C LEU A 352 7.16 0.09 7.44
N SER A 353 6.12 -0.64 6.98
CA SER A 353 5.60 -1.81 7.69
C SER A 353 6.58 -2.97 7.70
N THR A 354 6.28 -4.00 8.49
CA THR A 354 6.84 -5.33 8.24
C THR A 354 6.48 -5.76 6.80
N PRO A 355 7.35 -6.51 6.12
CA PRO A 355 7.12 -6.84 4.73
C PRO A 355 5.91 -7.74 4.56
N TYR A 356 5.04 -7.41 3.61
CA TYR A 356 3.93 -8.27 3.20
C TYR A 356 4.29 -9.15 2.00
N SER A 357 5.25 -8.73 1.16
CA SER A 357 5.89 -9.54 0.12
C SER A 357 7.40 -9.47 0.21
N ILE A 358 8.04 -10.60 -0.13
CA ILE A 358 9.48 -10.77 -0.15
C ILE A 358 9.85 -11.44 -1.46
N GLY A 359 10.50 -10.67 -2.32
CA GLY A 359 11.12 -11.14 -3.55
C GLY A 359 12.62 -11.33 -3.39
N GLU A 360 13.23 -11.73 -4.49
CA GLU A 360 14.68 -11.73 -4.66
C GLU A 360 15.01 -10.99 -5.95
N GLY A 361 16.14 -10.29 -5.98
CA GLY A 361 16.62 -9.71 -7.23
C GLY A 361 16.96 -10.80 -8.23
N VAL A 362 16.51 -10.64 -9.46
CA VAL A 362 16.85 -11.54 -10.57
C VAL A 362 17.38 -10.75 -11.75
N ILE A 363 18.28 -11.39 -12.47
CA ILE A 363 18.85 -10.89 -13.71
C ILE A 363 18.12 -11.59 -14.86
N VAL A 364 17.47 -10.81 -15.70
CA VAL A 364 16.75 -11.29 -16.88
C VAL A 364 17.57 -10.99 -18.13
N THR A 365 17.79 -12.00 -18.97
CA THR A 365 18.48 -11.90 -20.26
C THR A 365 17.59 -12.42 -21.38
N ARG A 366 18.01 -12.24 -22.64
CA ARG A 366 17.39 -12.97 -23.75
C ARG A 366 17.57 -14.47 -23.53
N ALA A 367 16.59 -15.26 -23.96
CA ALA A 367 16.60 -16.70 -23.76
C ALA A 367 17.84 -17.37 -24.38
N ASP A 368 18.35 -16.82 -25.48
CA ASP A 368 19.54 -17.29 -26.20
C ASP A 368 20.88 -16.75 -25.66
N ASP A 369 20.86 -15.89 -24.63
CA ASP A 369 22.08 -15.30 -24.03
C ASP A 369 22.46 -16.05 -22.74
N ASP A 370 23.55 -16.82 -22.82
CA ASP A 370 24.15 -17.55 -21.69
C ASP A 370 25.41 -16.85 -21.13
N SER A 371 25.69 -15.61 -21.55
CA SER A 371 26.92 -14.90 -21.18
C SER A 371 26.89 -14.21 -19.81
N ILE A 372 25.71 -14.13 -19.18
CA ILE A 372 25.49 -13.49 -17.88
C ILE A 372 24.84 -14.54 -16.98
N THR A 373 25.57 -15.04 -15.98
CA THR A 373 25.06 -16.05 -15.04
C THR A 373 25.23 -15.65 -13.58
N SER A 374 25.69 -14.43 -13.34
CA SER A 374 25.92 -13.87 -12.01
C SER A 374 25.80 -12.34 -12.03
N LEU A 375 25.72 -11.74 -10.85
CA LEU A 375 25.70 -10.29 -10.71
C LEU A 375 27.01 -9.64 -11.18
N GLU A 376 28.17 -10.30 -10.99
CA GLU A 376 29.46 -9.77 -11.43
C GLU A 376 29.56 -9.65 -12.97
N ASP A 377 28.84 -10.49 -13.72
CA ASP A 377 28.83 -10.47 -15.18
C ASP A 377 28.15 -9.22 -15.78
N LEU A 378 27.49 -8.41 -14.95
CA LEU A 378 26.90 -7.13 -15.36
C LEU A 378 27.95 -6.02 -15.56
N SER A 379 29.19 -6.21 -15.10
CA SER A 379 30.24 -5.21 -15.24
C SER A 379 30.51 -4.89 -16.72
N GLY A 380 30.31 -3.62 -17.09
CA GLY A 380 30.47 -3.14 -18.47
C GLY A 380 29.32 -3.50 -19.42
N LYS A 381 28.26 -4.15 -18.92
CA LYS A 381 27.03 -4.41 -19.68
C LYS A 381 26.08 -3.22 -19.63
N ARG A 382 25.13 -3.18 -20.56
CA ARG A 382 24.02 -2.23 -20.56
C ARG A 382 22.79 -2.91 -19.98
N THR A 383 22.16 -2.28 -18.99
CA THR A 383 20.95 -2.81 -18.35
C THR A 383 19.80 -1.80 -18.45
N ALA A 384 18.54 -2.24 -18.42
CA ALA A 384 17.39 -1.34 -18.46
C ALA A 384 16.54 -1.41 -17.18
N GLN A 385 16.46 -0.34 -16.39
CA GLN A 385 15.66 -0.28 -15.15
C GLN A 385 14.97 1.08 -15.03
N SER A 386 13.92 1.19 -14.21
CA SER A 386 13.51 2.53 -13.73
C SER A 386 14.67 3.17 -12.98
N ILE A 387 14.99 4.44 -13.28
CA ILE A 387 16.20 5.09 -12.73
C ILE A 387 16.15 5.13 -11.19
N THR A 388 14.93 5.23 -10.65
CA THR A 388 14.63 5.32 -9.21
C THR A 388 14.48 3.97 -8.52
N SER A 389 14.60 2.85 -9.24
CA SER A 389 14.52 1.54 -8.60
C SER A 389 15.81 1.24 -7.83
N ASN A 390 15.68 0.49 -6.75
CA ASN A 390 16.79 -0.15 -6.07
C ASN A 390 17.61 -1.02 -7.05
N TRP A 391 16.96 -1.72 -7.97
CA TRP A 391 17.63 -2.55 -8.98
C TRP A 391 18.53 -1.78 -9.93
N ALA A 392 18.20 -0.51 -10.22
CA ALA A 392 19.11 0.35 -10.95
C ALA A 392 20.39 0.65 -10.16
N GLN A 393 20.30 0.76 -8.83
CA GLN A 393 21.47 0.94 -7.97
C GLN A 393 22.33 -0.34 -7.92
N VAL A 394 21.72 -1.50 -7.71
CA VAL A 394 22.38 -2.82 -7.73
C VAL A 394 23.16 -3.04 -9.03
N ALA A 395 22.52 -2.75 -10.18
CA ALA A 395 23.17 -2.86 -11.47
C ALA A 395 24.36 -1.88 -11.62
N ARG A 396 24.23 -0.62 -11.16
CA ARG A 396 25.34 0.36 -11.19
C ARG A 396 26.49 -0.05 -10.29
N ASP A 397 26.20 -0.52 -9.09
CA ASP A 397 27.21 -0.96 -8.13
C ASP A 397 27.98 -2.19 -8.63
N SER A 398 27.33 -2.98 -9.50
CA SER A 398 27.91 -4.10 -10.24
C SER A 398 28.66 -3.68 -11.51
N GLY A 399 28.76 -2.37 -11.78
CA GLY A 399 29.52 -1.80 -12.89
C GLY A 399 28.77 -1.73 -14.23
N ALA A 400 27.44 -1.92 -14.23
CA ALA A 400 26.62 -1.79 -15.44
C ALA A 400 26.32 -0.33 -15.79
N THR A 401 26.05 -0.07 -17.08
CA THR A 401 25.47 1.19 -17.55
C THR A 401 23.95 1.05 -17.62
N VAL A 402 23.24 1.72 -16.70
CA VAL A 402 21.77 1.66 -16.62
C VAL A 402 21.10 2.64 -17.59
N GLU A 403 20.29 2.10 -18.49
CA GLU A 403 19.31 2.79 -19.32
C GLU A 403 17.99 2.92 -18.55
N GLY A 404 17.58 4.15 -18.26
CA GLY A 404 16.31 4.40 -17.57
C GLY A 404 15.09 4.05 -18.43
N VAL A 405 14.17 3.27 -17.91
CA VAL A 405 12.87 2.97 -18.55
C VAL A 405 11.72 3.30 -17.60
N GLU A 406 10.52 3.48 -18.14
CA GLU A 406 9.32 3.75 -17.32
C GLU A 406 8.84 2.49 -16.58
N GLY A 407 9.11 1.30 -17.12
CA GLY A 407 8.70 0.04 -16.50
C GLY A 407 9.33 -1.20 -17.10
N PHE A 408 9.02 -2.35 -16.51
CA PHE A 408 9.64 -3.62 -16.86
C PHE A 408 9.34 -4.08 -18.29
N ALA A 409 8.11 -3.92 -18.78
CA ALA A 409 7.76 -4.28 -20.16
C ALA A 409 8.60 -3.52 -21.21
N GLN A 410 8.93 -2.26 -20.92
CA GLN A 410 9.82 -1.47 -21.78
C GLN A 410 11.28 -1.98 -21.70
N ALA A 411 11.74 -2.42 -20.52
CA ALA A 411 13.04 -3.08 -20.37
C ALA A 411 13.12 -4.35 -21.24
N ILE A 412 12.09 -5.19 -21.21
CA ILE A 412 12.02 -6.41 -22.04
C ILE A 412 12.00 -6.06 -23.53
N THR A 413 11.27 -5.02 -23.94
CA THR A 413 11.29 -4.53 -25.33
C THR A 413 12.70 -4.15 -25.76
N LEU A 414 13.44 -3.39 -24.94
CA LEU A 414 14.83 -3.02 -25.25
C LEU A 414 15.77 -4.24 -25.28
N LEU A 415 15.55 -5.22 -24.41
CA LEU A 415 16.31 -6.46 -24.32
C LEU A 415 16.13 -7.30 -25.60
N ASN A 416 14.89 -7.47 -26.05
CA ASN A 416 14.53 -8.17 -27.29
C ASN A 416 15.04 -7.44 -28.54
N GLN A 417 15.08 -6.12 -28.51
CA GLN A 417 15.69 -5.32 -29.58
C GLN A 417 17.22 -5.37 -29.57
N GLY A 418 17.86 -5.99 -28.57
CA GLY A 418 19.30 -6.03 -28.41
C GLY A 418 19.92 -4.67 -28.07
N ARG A 419 19.12 -3.74 -27.52
CA ARG A 419 19.59 -2.41 -27.10
C ARG A 419 20.22 -2.44 -25.70
N VAL A 420 19.88 -3.46 -24.90
CA VAL A 420 20.48 -3.77 -23.60
C VAL A 420 20.81 -5.27 -23.53
N ASP A 421 21.71 -5.62 -22.62
CA ASP A 421 22.21 -6.99 -22.43
C ASP A 421 21.40 -7.75 -21.37
N ALA A 422 20.91 -7.04 -20.33
CA ALA A 422 20.09 -7.63 -19.28
C ALA A 422 19.14 -6.60 -18.65
N THR A 423 18.25 -7.07 -17.78
CA THR A 423 17.59 -6.22 -16.79
C THR A 423 17.61 -6.87 -15.41
N VAL A 424 17.90 -6.10 -14.37
CA VAL A 424 17.73 -6.53 -12.98
C VAL A 424 16.36 -6.09 -12.51
N ASN A 425 15.59 -7.00 -11.93
CA ASN A 425 14.29 -6.68 -11.35
C ASN A 425 13.93 -7.64 -10.21
N ASP A 426 12.82 -7.37 -9.52
CA ASP A 426 12.27 -8.26 -8.51
C ASP A 426 11.72 -9.54 -9.15
N SER A 427 12.08 -10.71 -8.61
CA SER A 427 11.68 -12.02 -9.10
C SER A 427 10.17 -12.14 -9.24
N ILE A 428 9.41 -11.53 -8.33
CA ILE A 428 7.95 -11.55 -8.34
C ILE A 428 7.42 -10.85 -9.59
N ALA A 429 7.95 -9.66 -9.92
CA ALA A 429 7.57 -8.91 -11.10
C ALA A 429 7.92 -9.67 -12.40
N VAL A 430 9.05 -10.38 -12.43
CA VAL A 430 9.47 -11.18 -13.58
C VAL A 430 8.58 -12.41 -13.77
N TYR A 431 8.29 -13.16 -12.69
CA TYR A 431 7.43 -14.34 -12.78
C TYR A 431 6.03 -13.98 -13.27
N ALA A 432 5.48 -12.89 -12.75
CA ALA A 432 4.17 -12.41 -13.17
C ALA A 432 4.14 -12.03 -14.66
N TYR A 433 5.14 -11.27 -15.13
CA TYR A 433 5.26 -10.92 -16.54
C TYR A 433 5.30 -12.17 -17.45
N LEU A 434 6.12 -13.16 -17.10
CA LEU A 434 6.25 -14.40 -17.88
C LEU A 434 4.95 -15.21 -17.88
N ALA A 435 4.26 -15.26 -16.73
CA ALA A 435 2.99 -15.97 -16.60
C ALA A 435 1.86 -15.30 -17.39
N GLU A 436 1.80 -13.96 -17.39
CA GLU A 436 0.77 -13.19 -18.09
C GLU A 436 0.97 -13.21 -19.60
N THR A 437 2.21 -12.98 -20.05
CA THR A 437 2.50 -12.84 -21.48
C THR A 437 2.78 -14.16 -22.19
N GLY A 438 3.21 -15.18 -21.45
CA GLY A 438 3.78 -16.41 -22.02
C GLY A 438 5.07 -16.16 -22.82
N ASP A 439 5.77 -15.05 -22.57
CA ASP A 439 6.96 -14.67 -23.33
C ASP A 439 8.11 -15.67 -23.10
N THR A 440 8.54 -16.33 -24.18
CA THR A 440 9.67 -17.28 -24.17
C THR A 440 10.96 -16.68 -24.73
N SER A 441 10.96 -15.39 -25.08
CA SER A 441 12.11 -14.69 -25.65
C SER A 441 13.15 -14.25 -24.62
N VAL A 442 12.78 -14.25 -23.34
CA VAL A 442 13.63 -13.90 -22.20
C VAL A 442 13.63 -14.99 -21.15
N LYS A 443 14.66 -15.01 -20.28
CA LYS A 443 14.78 -15.95 -19.16
C LYS A 443 15.37 -15.25 -17.94
N ILE A 444 15.08 -15.79 -16.76
CA ILE A 444 15.87 -15.50 -15.55
C ILE A 444 17.20 -16.24 -15.69
N ALA A 445 18.29 -15.48 -15.75
CA ALA A 445 19.64 -15.99 -15.97
C ALA A 445 20.40 -16.22 -14.65
N ALA A 446 20.11 -15.43 -13.63
CA ALA A 446 20.69 -15.55 -12.30
C ALA A 446 19.83 -14.86 -11.24
N GLU A 447 19.99 -15.28 -9.99
CA GLU A 447 19.58 -14.53 -8.80
C GLU A 447 20.72 -13.57 -8.41
N THR A 448 20.37 -12.41 -7.87
CA THR A 448 21.36 -11.43 -7.38
C THR A 448 21.83 -11.77 -5.96
N GLY A 449 21.13 -12.66 -5.24
CA GLY A 449 21.34 -12.91 -3.82
C GLY A 449 20.83 -11.79 -2.91
N GLU A 450 20.23 -10.73 -3.48
CA GLU A 450 19.64 -9.64 -2.73
C GLU A 450 18.15 -9.88 -2.48
N ARG A 451 17.79 -9.90 -1.20
CA ARG A 451 16.41 -10.00 -0.76
C ARG A 451 15.72 -8.64 -0.92
N SER A 452 14.50 -8.67 -1.45
CA SER A 452 13.69 -7.49 -1.76
C SER A 452 12.43 -7.54 -0.91
N GLU A 453 12.34 -6.68 0.09
CA GLU A 453 11.24 -6.67 1.05
C GLU A 453 10.30 -5.51 0.73
N GLN A 454 9.00 -5.76 0.59
CA GLN A 454 8.02 -4.74 0.27
C GLN A 454 7.03 -4.57 1.43
N GLY A 455 6.73 -3.32 1.79
CA GLY A 455 5.82 -2.99 2.88
C GLY A 455 4.94 -1.79 2.57
N PHE A 456 3.98 -1.50 3.45
CA PHE A 456 3.22 -0.26 3.39
C PHE A 456 4.14 0.91 3.75
N ALA A 457 4.01 2.03 3.05
CA ALA A 457 4.67 3.28 3.44
C ALA A 457 3.67 4.28 4.01
N ALA A 458 3.89 4.73 5.23
CA ALA A 458 3.13 5.80 5.88
C ALA A 458 4.01 7.04 6.07
N ARG A 459 3.37 8.19 6.31
CA ARG A 459 4.09 9.38 6.77
C ARG A 459 4.81 9.07 8.09
N LYS A 460 5.99 9.68 8.27
CA LYS A 460 6.75 9.62 9.52
C LYS A 460 5.89 10.03 10.72
N ASP A 461 6.00 9.28 11.80
CA ASP A 461 5.34 9.54 13.09
C ASP A 461 3.80 9.52 13.00
N SER A 462 3.22 8.85 11.98
CA SER A 462 1.77 8.75 11.78
C SER A 462 1.06 7.88 12.82
N GLY A 463 1.79 7.00 13.51
CA GLY A 463 1.22 6.04 14.46
C GLY A 463 0.51 4.84 13.83
N PHE A 464 0.50 4.72 12.49
CA PHE A 464 -0.20 3.65 11.77
C PHE A 464 0.51 2.30 11.82
N LEU A 465 1.84 2.29 11.98
CA LEU A 465 2.67 1.10 11.83
C LEU A 465 2.37 -0.01 12.83
N PRO A 466 2.18 0.26 14.14
CA PRO A 466 1.82 -0.78 15.10
C PRO A 466 0.55 -1.54 14.69
N GLU A 467 -0.47 -0.84 14.19
CA GLU A 467 -1.72 -1.45 13.73
C GLU A 467 -1.55 -2.24 12.45
N LEU A 468 -0.87 -1.66 11.44
CA LEU A 468 -0.62 -2.31 10.16
C LEU A 468 0.23 -3.58 10.36
N ASN A 469 1.26 -3.52 11.19
CA ASN A 469 2.12 -4.66 11.49
C ASN A 469 1.36 -5.74 12.25
N GLY A 470 0.52 -5.37 13.23
CA GLY A 470 -0.33 -6.33 13.94
C GLY A 470 -1.30 -7.05 13.00
N ALA A 471 -1.99 -6.31 12.13
CA ALA A 471 -2.86 -6.89 11.13
C ALA A 471 -2.11 -7.82 10.17
N LEU A 472 -0.94 -7.40 9.68
CA LEU A 472 -0.08 -8.22 8.82
C LEU A 472 0.39 -9.51 9.51
N ASP A 473 0.74 -9.44 10.79
CA ASP A 473 1.19 -10.61 11.56
C ASP A 473 0.05 -11.62 11.75
N GLU A 474 -1.16 -11.14 12.03
CA GLU A 474 -2.33 -12.02 12.13
C GLU A 474 -2.72 -12.62 10.77
N LEU A 475 -2.72 -11.83 9.69
CA LEU A 475 -2.99 -12.32 8.32
C LEU A 475 -1.91 -13.29 7.82
N ARG A 476 -0.69 -13.18 8.34
CA ARG A 476 0.38 -14.15 8.08
C ARG A 476 0.14 -15.43 8.88
N ALA A 477 -0.29 -15.31 10.13
CA ALA A 477 -0.56 -16.45 11.01
C ALA A 477 -1.78 -17.28 10.58
N ASP A 478 -2.82 -16.63 10.06
CA ASP A 478 -4.04 -17.30 9.57
C ASP A 478 -3.94 -17.81 8.12
N GLY A 479 -2.83 -17.51 7.43
CA GLY A 479 -2.54 -17.99 6.07
C GLY A 479 -3.15 -17.15 4.95
N THR A 480 -3.90 -16.09 5.27
CA THR A 480 -4.54 -15.21 4.28
C THR A 480 -3.52 -14.60 3.31
N LEU A 481 -2.39 -14.11 3.82
CA LEU A 481 -1.33 -13.55 2.94
C LEU A 481 -0.81 -14.61 1.96
N THR A 482 -0.65 -15.86 2.40
CA THR A 482 -0.13 -16.95 1.57
C THR A 482 -1.12 -17.28 0.45
N GLU A 483 -2.42 -17.30 0.74
CA GLU A 483 -3.46 -17.49 -0.28
C GLU A 483 -3.46 -16.38 -1.33
N ILE A 484 -3.35 -15.11 -0.89
CA ILE A 484 -3.26 -13.96 -1.80
C ILE A 484 -2.00 -14.07 -2.67
N SER A 485 -0.86 -14.41 -2.06
CA SER A 485 0.42 -14.61 -2.78
C SER A 485 0.31 -15.69 -3.84
N GLN A 486 -0.23 -16.87 -3.52
CA GLN A 486 -0.39 -17.95 -4.48
C GLN A 486 -1.38 -17.60 -5.61
N ARG A 487 -2.41 -16.81 -5.31
CA ARG A 487 -3.41 -16.38 -6.30
C ARG A 487 -2.77 -15.54 -7.42
N TYR A 488 -2.01 -14.51 -7.04
CA TYR A 488 -1.46 -13.55 -7.99
C TYR A 488 -0.06 -13.92 -8.49
N LEU A 489 0.80 -14.40 -7.59
CA LEU A 489 2.24 -14.57 -7.86
C LEU A 489 2.60 -16.02 -8.22
N LYS A 490 1.66 -16.97 -8.02
CA LYS A 490 1.86 -18.42 -8.20
C LYS A 490 3.01 -18.99 -7.34
N ALA A 491 3.46 -18.23 -6.35
CA ALA A 491 4.50 -18.54 -5.40
C ALA A 491 4.13 -17.96 -4.03
N ASP A 492 4.76 -18.48 -2.98
CA ASP A 492 4.65 -17.93 -1.63
C ASP A 492 5.76 -16.89 -1.42
N ALA A 493 5.36 -15.61 -1.39
CA ALA A 493 6.23 -14.47 -1.16
C ALA A 493 6.09 -13.93 0.28
N THR A 494 5.37 -14.60 1.19
CA THR A 494 4.99 -14.02 2.50
C THR A 494 6.05 -14.18 3.60
N GLY A 495 7.29 -14.50 3.22
CA GLY A 495 8.36 -14.97 4.13
C GLY A 495 8.49 -14.17 5.43
N THR A 496 8.96 -14.82 6.49
CA THR A 496 9.17 -14.17 7.80
C THR A 496 10.29 -13.12 7.71
N ALA A 497 10.03 -11.91 8.21
CA ALA A 497 11.01 -10.83 8.32
C ALA A 497 12.21 -11.28 9.17
N GLN A 498 13.43 -11.10 8.67
CA GLN A 498 14.62 -11.06 9.50
C GLN A 498 14.97 -9.60 9.75
N ALA A 499 15.41 -9.28 10.97
CA ALA A 499 15.81 -7.93 11.33
C ALA A 499 16.81 -7.38 10.29
N ALA A 500 16.47 -6.25 9.68
CA ALA A 500 17.36 -5.53 8.78
C ALA A 500 18.73 -5.39 9.45
N GLN A 501 19.80 -5.77 8.72
CA GLN A 501 21.14 -5.44 9.17
C GLN A 501 21.26 -3.92 9.22
N ASP A 502 21.54 -3.38 10.41
CA ASP A 502 21.88 -1.98 10.67
C ASP A 502 23.10 -1.57 9.82
N GLN A 503 22.84 -1.20 8.56
CA GLN A 503 23.71 -0.30 7.83
C GLN A 503 23.28 1.09 8.27
N GLY A 504 24.11 1.73 9.12
CA GLY A 504 23.84 3.04 9.67
C GLY A 504 23.40 4.05 8.60
N PRO A 505 22.67 5.11 8.99
CA PRO A 505 22.04 6.01 8.05
C PRO A 505 23.07 6.52 7.04
N PRO A 506 22.80 6.42 5.72
CA PRO A 506 23.69 7.02 4.73
C PRO A 506 23.84 8.51 5.08
N PRO A 507 25.04 9.09 4.90
CA PRO A 507 25.26 10.48 5.28
C PRO A 507 24.23 11.35 4.56
N THR A 508 23.36 12.02 5.32
CA THR A 508 22.43 13.01 4.82
C THR A 508 23.23 14.15 4.19
N ARG A 509 23.49 14.06 2.89
CA ARG A 509 24.11 15.14 2.13
C ARG A 509 23.07 16.24 2.01
N SER A 510 23.44 17.46 2.39
CA SER A 510 22.60 18.63 2.14
C SER A 510 22.32 18.75 0.65
N ALA A 511 21.09 19.13 0.28
CA ALA A 511 20.73 19.44 -1.11
C ALA A 511 21.72 20.43 -1.76
N PHE A 512 22.32 21.32 -0.96
CA PHE A 512 23.38 22.22 -1.42
C PHE A 512 24.65 21.50 -1.85
N ASP A 513 25.15 20.55 -1.05
CA ASP A 513 26.35 19.77 -1.38
C ASP A 513 26.10 18.94 -2.64
N LEU A 514 24.91 18.35 -2.73
CA LEU A 514 24.50 17.58 -3.88
C LEU A 514 24.46 18.41 -5.16
N VAL A 515 23.88 19.62 -5.13
CA VAL A 515 23.87 20.54 -6.27
C VAL A 515 25.28 20.94 -6.64
N ARG A 516 26.11 21.37 -5.68
CA ARG A 516 27.50 21.80 -5.90
C ARG A 516 28.30 20.73 -6.63
N ASP A 517 28.23 19.49 -6.15
CA ASP A 517 29.02 18.38 -6.66
C ASP A 517 28.57 17.96 -8.08
N ASN A 518 27.32 18.31 -8.46
CA ASN A 518 26.71 17.93 -9.74
C ASN A 518 26.57 19.07 -10.76
N LEU A 519 27.05 20.28 -10.46
CA LEU A 519 27.07 21.39 -11.43
C LEU A 519 27.85 21.02 -12.70
N TRP A 520 29.01 20.38 -12.56
CA TRP A 520 29.83 20.02 -13.72
C TRP A 520 29.24 18.89 -14.56
N PRO A 521 28.79 17.75 -13.99
CA PRO A 521 28.05 16.73 -14.74
C PRO A 521 26.89 17.28 -15.57
N LEU A 522 26.06 18.15 -14.97
CA LEU A 522 24.95 18.80 -15.66
C LEU A 522 25.42 19.75 -16.77
N ALA A 523 26.42 20.60 -16.49
CA ALA A 523 27.02 21.48 -17.50
C ALA A 523 27.61 20.69 -18.67
N LYS A 524 28.31 19.58 -18.38
CA LYS A 524 28.89 18.69 -19.39
C LYS A 524 27.79 18.13 -20.27
N ALA A 525 26.70 17.60 -19.71
CA ALA A 525 25.54 17.12 -20.45
C ALA A 525 24.91 18.18 -21.36
N ALA A 526 24.77 19.41 -20.84
CA ALA A 526 24.28 20.53 -21.62
C ALA A 526 25.19 20.84 -22.82
N ILE A 527 26.50 20.87 -22.60
CA ILE A 527 27.51 21.23 -23.61
C ILE A 527 27.71 20.12 -24.65
N THR A 528 27.74 18.85 -24.24
CA THR A 528 28.08 17.74 -25.13
C THR A 528 26.86 17.09 -25.79
N MET A 529 25.66 17.23 -25.21
CA MET A 529 24.44 16.64 -25.76
C MET A 529 23.41 17.68 -26.14
N THR A 530 22.92 18.49 -25.20
CA THR A 530 21.78 19.41 -25.42
C THR A 530 22.05 20.44 -26.52
N ILE A 531 23.20 21.13 -26.44
CA ILE A 531 23.58 22.16 -27.40
C ILE A 531 23.84 21.57 -28.80
N PRO A 532 24.67 20.51 -28.96
CA PRO A 532 24.86 19.86 -30.26
C PRO A 532 23.56 19.33 -30.88
N LEU A 533 22.71 18.68 -30.08
CA LEU A 533 21.41 18.18 -30.53
C LEU A 533 20.54 19.30 -31.09
N THR A 534 20.48 20.44 -30.39
CA THR A 534 19.77 21.63 -30.85
C THR A 534 20.35 22.17 -32.16
N ILE A 535 21.67 22.39 -32.22
CA ILE A 535 22.32 23.03 -33.38
C ILE A 535 22.19 22.15 -34.63
N ILE A 536 22.46 20.85 -34.51
CA ILE A 536 22.41 19.91 -35.63
C ILE A 536 20.98 19.80 -36.14
N SER A 537 20.01 19.60 -35.24
CA SER A 537 18.60 19.44 -35.61
C SER A 537 18.03 20.71 -36.25
N PHE A 538 18.40 21.88 -35.72
CA PHE A 538 17.96 23.15 -36.28
C PHE A 538 18.59 23.42 -37.65
N ALA A 539 19.89 23.12 -37.83
CA ALA A 539 20.56 23.32 -39.11
C ALA A 539 19.98 22.44 -40.22
N ILE A 540 19.78 21.14 -39.94
CA ILE A 540 19.15 20.21 -40.89
C ILE A 540 17.69 20.62 -41.11
N GLY A 541 16.96 20.95 -40.04
CA GLY A 541 15.59 21.42 -40.09
C GLY A 541 15.41 22.68 -40.95
N LEU A 542 16.34 23.64 -40.89
CA LEU A 542 16.30 24.84 -41.74
C LEU A 542 16.50 24.53 -43.23
N VAL A 543 17.39 23.58 -43.55
CA VAL A 543 17.59 23.13 -44.95
C VAL A 543 16.31 22.47 -45.47
N LEU A 544 15.71 21.57 -44.67
CA LEU A 544 14.42 20.95 -44.98
C LEU A 544 13.31 22.00 -45.12
N ALA A 545 13.25 22.96 -44.20
CA ALA A 545 12.26 24.03 -44.18
C ALA A 545 12.32 24.88 -45.45
N LEU A 546 13.51 25.28 -45.90
CA LEU A 546 13.69 26.04 -47.13
C LEU A 546 13.24 25.22 -48.34
N ALA A 547 13.65 23.95 -48.44
CA ALA A 547 13.25 23.07 -49.54
C ALA A 547 11.72 22.90 -49.61
N VAL A 548 11.09 22.65 -48.46
CA VAL A 548 9.64 22.47 -48.34
C VAL A 548 8.90 23.78 -48.62
N ALA A 549 9.39 24.93 -48.14
CA ALA A 549 8.81 26.24 -48.43
C ALA A 549 8.83 26.55 -49.93
N LEU A 550 9.93 26.27 -50.61
CA LEU A 550 10.04 26.46 -52.06
C LEU A 550 9.15 25.48 -52.83
N ALA A 551 9.04 24.22 -52.39
CA ALA A 551 8.11 23.26 -52.96
C ALA A 551 6.65 23.72 -52.81
N ARG A 552 6.29 24.33 -51.68
CA ARG A 552 4.96 24.93 -51.43
C ARG A 552 4.65 26.15 -52.31
N LEU A 553 5.68 26.87 -52.77
CA LEU A 553 5.56 28.03 -53.66
C LEU A 553 5.69 27.66 -55.14
N SER A 554 6.00 26.40 -55.45
CA SER A 554 6.16 25.94 -56.83
C SER A 554 4.83 25.96 -57.59
N SER A 555 4.90 26.18 -58.90
CA SER A 555 3.76 25.95 -59.79
C SER A 555 3.45 24.46 -59.99
N ASN A 556 4.36 23.56 -59.60
CA ASN A 556 4.14 22.12 -59.67
C ASN A 556 3.19 21.65 -58.56
N VAL A 557 2.00 21.20 -58.98
CA VAL A 557 0.94 20.73 -58.09
C VAL A 557 1.38 19.53 -57.25
N VAL A 558 2.20 18.63 -57.78
CA VAL A 558 2.71 17.45 -57.05
C VAL A 558 3.61 17.90 -55.91
N LEU A 559 4.62 18.73 -56.20
CA LEU A 559 5.54 19.25 -55.16
C LEU A 559 4.78 20.03 -54.08
N THR A 560 3.81 20.85 -54.49
CA THR A 560 2.99 21.65 -53.58
C THR A 560 2.15 20.78 -52.64
N ASN A 561 1.56 19.70 -53.16
CA ASN A 561 0.71 18.79 -52.39
C ASN A 561 1.54 17.87 -51.47
N VAL A 562 2.68 17.35 -51.93
CA VAL A 562 3.60 16.57 -51.10
C VAL A 562 4.10 17.42 -49.92
N ALA A 563 4.53 18.65 -50.19
CA ALA A 563 4.96 19.56 -49.14
C ALA A 563 3.81 19.93 -48.18
N ARG A 564 2.57 20.08 -48.68
CA ARG A 564 1.38 20.31 -47.83
C ARG A 564 1.12 19.12 -46.92
N LEU A 565 1.21 17.89 -47.44
CA LEU A 565 1.02 16.67 -46.67
C LEU A 565 2.06 16.55 -45.57
N TYR A 566 3.35 16.72 -45.88
CA TYR A 566 4.43 16.71 -44.89
C TYR A 566 4.19 17.73 -43.78
N ILE A 567 3.91 19.00 -44.11
CA ILE A 567 3.62 20.03 -43.11
C ILE A 567 2.40 19.65 -42.26
N SER A 568 1.35 19.10 -42.89
CA SER A 568 0.13 18.68 -42.19
C SER A 568 0.41 17.57 -41.18
N ILE A 569 1.22 16.57 -41.54
CA ILE A 569 1.59 15.46 -40.65
C ILE A 569 2.44 15.99 -39.48
N ILE A 570 3.48 16.76 -39.79
CA ILE A 570 4.42 17.26 -38.78
C ILE A 570 3.73 18.20 -37.77
N ARG A 571 2.88 19.11 -38.25
CA ARG A 571 2.17 20.05 -37.36
C ARG A 571 0.91 19.44 -36.73
N GLY A 572 0.41 18.34 -37.28
CA GLY A 572 -0.77 17.62 -36.79
C GLY A 572 -0.45 16.50 -35.79
N THR A 573 0.83 16.18 -35.57
CA THR A 573 1.26 15.11 -34.65
C THR A 573 2.19 15.66 -33.55
N PRO A 574 2.04 15.22 -32.29
CA PRO A 574 2.94 15.65 -31.21
C PRO A 574 4.40 15.25 -31.48
N LEU A 575 5.34 16.10 -31.08
CA LEU A 575 6.78 15.84 -31.23
C LEU A 575 7.23 14.58 -30.46
N LEU A 576 6.67 14.34 -29.28
CA LEU A 576 6.94 13.13 -28.50
C LEU A 576 6.55 11.85 -29.27
N VAL A 577 5.40 11.86 -29.94
CA VAL A 577 4.95 10.73 -30.78
C VAL A 577 5.91 10.53 -31.97
N GLN A 578 6.39 11.62 -32.59
CA GLN A 578 7.38 11.53 -33.66
C GLN A 578 8.69 10.89 -33.18
N LEU A 579 9.16 11.24 -31.97
CA LEU A 579 10.33 10.60 -31.36
C LEU A 579 10.10 9.09 -31.15
N PHE A 580 8.93 8.70 -30.62
CA PHE A 580 8.60 7.29 -30.38
C PHE A 580 8.50 6.47 -31.67
N ILE A 581 7.94 7.03 -32.74
CA ILE A 581 7.87 6.34 -34.03
C ILE A 581 9.29 6.07 -34.56
N VAL A 582 10.17 7.07 -34.51
CA VAL A 582 11.55 6.92 -35.02
C VAL A 582 12.35 5.95 -34.16
N PHE A 583 12.16 5.97 -32.83
CA PHE A 583 13.00 5.19 -31.91
C PHE A 583 12.48 3.78 -31.60
N TYR A 584 11.19 3.65 -31.29
CA TYR A 584 10.55 2.38 -30.87
C TYR A 584 9.88 1.63 -32.03
N ALA A 585 9.26 2.33 -32.99
CA ALA A 585 8.50 1.65 -34.06
C ALA A 585 9.35 1.20 -35.25
N LEU A 586 10.34 1.99 -35.69
CA LEU A 586 11.23 1.60 -36.80
C LEU A 586 12.00 0.28 -36.59
N PRO A 587 12.45 -0.06 -35.37
CA PRO A 587 13.05 -1.38 -35.09
C PRO A 587 12.17 -2.57 -35.46
N GLU A 588 10.85 -2.47 -35.34
CA GLU A 588 9.89 -3.53 -35.73
C GLU A 588 9.93 -3.81 -37.23
N PHE A 589 10.36 -2.83 -38.03
CA PHE A 589 10.60 -2.96 -39.47
C PHE A 589 12.07 -3.28 -39.81
N GLY A 590 12.88 -3.65 -38.81
CA GLY A 590 14.29 -3.99 -38.96
C GLY A 590 15.24 -2.79 -39.05
N VAL A 591 14.76 -1.56 -38.85
CA VAL A 591 15.57 -0.34 -38.91
C VAL A 591 15.90 0.13 -37.49
N ARG A 592 17.11 -0.18 -37.02
CA ARG A 592 17.58 0.23 -35.68
C ARG A 592 18.39 1.53 -35.78
N ILE A 593 17.95 2.54 -35.04
CA ILE A 593 18.61 3.85 -34.95
C ILE A 593 18.98 4.12 -33.50
N ASP A 594 20.21 4.58 -33.28
CA ASP A 594 20.69 4.98 -31.97
C ASP A 594 19.94 6.21 -31.44
N PRO A 595 19.87 6.40 -30.10
CA PRO A 595 19.09 7.47 -29.46
C PRO A 595 19.36 8.87 -30.04
N PHE A 596 20.62 9.27 -30.12
CA PHE A 596 20.99 10.63 -30.53
C PHE A 596 20.64 10.91 -32.01
N PRO A 597 21.01 10.06 -32.99
CA PRO A 597 20.54 10.23 -34.37
C PRO A 597 19.02 10.16 -34.53
N ALA A 598 18.32 9.31 -33.77
CA ALA A 598 16.86 9.23 -33.79
C ALA A 598 16.22 10.57 -33.37
N ALA A 599 16.73 11.16 -32.29
CA ALA A 599 16.33 12.49 -31.83
C ALA A 599 16.60 13.56 -32.90
N VAL A 600 17.80 13.56 -33.51
CA VAL A 600 18.16 14.50 -34.59
C VAL A 600 17.18 14.39 -35.76
N ILE A 601 16.82 13.19 -36.19
CA ILE A 601 15.87 12.96 -37.28
C ILE A 601 14.50 13.54 -36.92
N ALA A 602 13.94 13.16 -35.76
CA ALA A 602 12.62 13.60 -35.34
C ALA A 602 12.56 15.13 -35.18
N PHE A 603 13.52 15.74 -34.48
CA PHE A 603 13.57 17.19 -34.30
C PHE A 603 13.80 17.93 -35.62
N SER A 604 14.66 17.44 -36.51
CA SER A 604 14.88 18.08 -37.83
C SER A 604 13.63 18.06 -38.69
N LEU A 605 12.90 16.94 -38.71
CA LEU A 605 11.63 16.82 -39.40
C LEU A 605 10.58 17.75 -38.79
N ASN A 606 10.56 17.89 -37.47
CA ASN A 606 9.63 18.78 -36.79
C ASN A 606 9.90 20.26 -37.12
N VAL A 607 11.15 20.70 -36.90
CA VAL A 607 11.63 22.05 -37.24
C VAL A 607 11.37 22.35 -38.71
N GLY A 608 11.64 21.40 -39.61
CA GLY A 608 11.39 21.53 -41.05
C GLY A 608 9.95 21.92 -41.38
N GLY A 609 8.96 21.30 -40.72
CA GLY A 609 7.54 21.58 -40.96
C GLY A 609 7.09 22.96 -40.46
N TYR A 610 7.50 23.33 -39.25
CA TYR A 610 7.15 24.64 -38.66
C TYR A 610 7.89 25.79 -39.34
N ALA A 611 9.21 25.65 -39.53
CA ALA A 611 10.03 26.67 -40.17
C ALA A 611 9.71 26.84 -41.67
N ALA A 612 9.22 25.80 -42.37
CA ALA A 612 8.80 25.94 -43.76
C ALA A 612 7.68 26.97 -43.93
N GLU A 613 6.70 26.97 -43.03
CA GLU A 613 5.58 27.93 -43.08
C GLU A 613 6.03 29.35 -42.72
N ILE A 614 6.99 29.49 -41.80
CA ILE A 614 7.63 30.76 -41.47
C ILE A 614 8.35 31.33 -42.71
N ILE A 615 9.24 30.54 -43.33
CA ILE A 615 10.00 30.95 -44.52
C ILE A 615 9.06 31.26 -45.68
N ARG A 616 8.04 30.42 -45.93
CA ARG A 616 7.04 30.65 -46.98
C ARG A 616 6.30 31.96 -46.77
N SER A 617 5.84 32.23 -45.53
CA SER A 617 5.12 33.46 -45.20
C SER A 617 6.02 34.69 -45.33
N ALA A 618 7.29 34.58 -44.94
CA ALA A 618 8.27 35.64 -45.12
C ALA A 618 8.54 35.95 -46.61
N ILE A 619 8.65 34.93 -47.47
CA ILE A 619 8.79 35.12 -48.92
C ILE A 619 7.57 35.83 -49.50
N LEU A 620 6.36 35.40 -49.11
CA LEU A 620 5.11 36.00 -49.58
C LEU A 620 4.86 37.42 -49.05
N SER A 621 5.48 37.79 -47.94
CA SER A 621 5.38 39.14 -47.38
C SER A 621 6.13 40.20 -48.22
N ILE A 622 7.04 39.76 -49.10
CA ILE A 622 7.78 40.66 -49.97
C ILE A 622 6.85 41.21 -51.07
N PRO A 623 6.74 42.53 -51.25
CA PRO A 623 5.82 43.13 -52.22
C PRO A 623 6.02 42.59 -53.64
N LYS A 624 4.92 42.32 -54.36
CA LYS A 624 4.95 41.83 -55.75
C LYS A 624 5.78 42.72 -56.69
N GLY A 625 5.77 44.03 -56.48
CA GLY A 625 6.57 44.97 -57.27
C GLY A 625 8.09 44.70 -57.23
N GLN A 626 8.62 44.08 -56.16
CA GLN A 626 10.03 43.66 -56.11
C GLN A 626 10.32 42.49 -57.06
N TRP A 627 9.36 41.58 -57.21
CA TRP A 627 9.44 40.48 -58.16
C TRP A 627 9.35 40.98 -59.60
N GLU A 628 8.39 41.86 -59.88
CA GLU A 628 8.18 42.47 -61.21
C GLU A 628 9.39 43.33 -61.63
N ALA A 629 9.99 44.07 -60.70
CA ALA A 629 11.20 44.85 -60.95
C ALA A 629 12.41 43.97 -61.29
N ALA A 630 12.56 42.84 -60.59
CA ALA A 630 13.62 41.86 -60.85
C ALA A 630 13.50 41.26 -62.26
N GLU A 631 12.28 40.92 -62.67
CA GLU A 631 11.99 40.39 -64.00
C GLU A 631 12.23 41.45 -65.10
N THR A 632 11.89 42.72 -64.83
CA THR A 632 12.11 43.84 -65.76
C THR A 632 13.60 44.07 -66.06
N ILE A 633 14.49 43.80 -65.11
CA ILE A 633 15.95 43.87 -65.31
C ILE A 633 16.56 42.56 -65.83
N GLY A 634 15.72 41.60 -66.25
CA GLY A 634 16.13 40.36 -66.91
C GLY A 634 16.57 39.22 -65.99
N LEU A 635 16.25 39.27 -64.69
CA LEU A 635 16.49 38.13 -63.80
C LEU A 635 15.40 37.07 -63.99
N ASP A 636 15.80 35.82 -64.14
CA ASP A 636 14.90 34.67 -64.08
C ASP A 636 14.43 34.41 -62.64
N TYR A 637 13.43 33.53 -62.45
CA TYR A 637 12.85 33.24 -61.13
C TYR A 637 13.92 32.88 -60.08
N VAL A 638 14.90 32.06 -60.46
CA VAL A 638 15.98 31.64 -59.55
C VAL A 638 16.92 32.82 -59.22
N GLY A 639 17.25 33.64 -60.22
CA GLY A 639 18.03 34.86 -60.05
C GLY A 639 17.34 35.88 -59.14
N ALA A 640 16.06 36.14 -59.37
CA ALA A 640 15.23 37.02 -58.55
C ALA A 640 15.12 36.50 -57.11
N LEU A 641 14.79 35.21 -56.95
CA LEU A 641 14.65 34.56 -55.66
C LEU A 641 15.94 34.62 -54.84
N ARG A 642 17.09 34.23 -55.42
CA ARG A 642 18.35 34.14 -54.70
C ARG A 642 18.98 35.50 -54.39
N ARG A 643 18.89 36.47 -55.31
CA ARG A 643 19.60 37.75 -55.19
C ARG A 643 18.77 38.86 -54.55
N ILE A 644 17.44 38.82 -54.69
CA ILE A 644 16.57 39.93 -54.27
C ILE A 644 15.61 39.46 -53.17
N ILE A 645 14.87 38.38 -53.39
CA ILE A 645 13.76 38.02 -52.50
C ILE A 645 14.23 37.33 -51.21
N LEU A 646 15.02 36.24 -51.30
CA LEU A 646 15.48 35.50 -50.12
C LEU A 646 16.25 36.36 -49.12
N PRO A 647 17.15 37.28 -49.53
CA PRO A 647 17.81 38.19 -48.59
C PRO A 647 16.84 39.12 -47.84
N GLN A 648 15.73 39.54 -48.47
CA GLN A 648 14.70 40.34 -47.84
C GLN A 648 13.81 39.48 -46.92
N ALA A 649 13.35 38.33 -47.43
CA ALA A 649 12.54 37.38 -46.67
C ALA A 649 13.28 36.85 -45.44
N ALA A 650 14.59 36.64 -45.52
CA ALA A 650 15.41 36.24 -44.37
C ALA A 650 15.30 37.25 -43.22
N ARG A 651 15.24 38.56 -43.49
CA ARG A 651 15.06 39.58 -42.44
C ARG A 651 13.73 39.44 -41.72
N VAL A 652 12.68 39.09 -42.46
CA VAL A 652 11.33 38.87 -41.91
C VAL A 652 11.24 37.52 -41.18
N ALA A 653 11.95 36.50 -41.67
CA ALA A 653 11.92 35.15 -41.11
C ALA A 653 12.79 34.97 -39.86
N VAL A 654 13.89 35.72 -39.71
CA VAL A 654 14.84 35.53 -38.60
C VAL A 654 14.18 35.63 -37.20
N PRO A 655 13.38 36.66 -36.86
CA PRO A 655 12.75 36.74 -35.54
C PRO A 655 11.91 35.49 -35.16
N PRO A 656 10.95 35.03 -35.98
CA PRO A 656 10.20 33.82 -35.66
C PRO A 656 11.05 32.54 -35.71
N LEU A 657 12.07 32.45 -36.58
CA LEU A 657 12.99 31.30 -36.61
C LEU A 657 13.86 31.22 -35.34
N SER A 658 14.29 32.36 -34.79
CA SER A 658 15.01 32.40 -33.51
C SER A 658 14.14 31.93 -32.35
N ASN A 659 12.85 32.28 -32.34
CA ASN A 659 11.90 31.74 -31.36
C ASN A 659 11.75 30.22 -31.48
N THR A 660 11.77 29.68 -32.71
CA THR A 660 11.78 28.22 -32.94
C THR A 660 13.06 27.58 -32.38
N LEU A 661 14.23 28.19 -32.58
CA LEU A 661 15.49 27.69 -32.03
C LEU A 661 15.50 27.65 -30.49
N ILE A 662 15.01 28.71 -29.83
CA ILE A 662 14.90 28.76 -28.36
C ILE A 662 13.90 27.72 -27.85
N SER A 663 12.80 27.51 -28.58
CA SER A 663 11.83 26.47 -28.23
C SER A 663 12.45 25.08 -28.35
N LEU A 664 13.21 24.83 -29.42
CA LEU A 664 13.90 23.57 -29.64
C LEU A 664 14.87 23.19 -28.51
N VAL A 665 15.58 24.15 -27.92
CA VAL A 665 16.45 23.89 -26.73
C VAL A 665 15.66 23.30 -25.57
N LYS A 666 14.42 23.72 -25.37
CA LYS A 666 13.55 23.17 -24.32
C LYS A 666 12.97 21.83 -24.78
N ASP A 667 12.60 21.72 -26.05
CA ASP A 667 12.06 20.49 -26.63
C ASP A 667 13.07 19.33 -26.62
N THR A 668 14.38 19.59 -26.57
CA THR A 668 15.39 18.52 -26.41
C THR A 668 15.21 17.73 -25.12
N SER A 669 14.57 18.30 -24.09
CA SER A 669 14.22 17.57 -22.88
C SER A 669 13.33 16.35 -23.16
N LEU A 670 12.52 16.38 -24.23
CA LEU A 670 11.72 15.22 -24.67
C LEU A 670 12.60 14.07 -25.16
N ALA A 671 13.85 14.32 -25.58
CA ALA A 671 14.76 13.27 -26.03
C ALA A 671 15.17 12.32 -24.89
N SER A 672 15.03 12.75 -23.63
CA SER A 672 15.25 11.91 -22.45
C SER A 672 14.36 10.66 -22.45
N THR A 673 13.15 10.76 -23.03
CA THR A 673 12.18 9.67 -23.14
C THR A 673 12.59 8.58 -24.14
N ILE A 674 13.52 8.88 -25.05
CA ILE A 674 14.09 7.92 -26.01
C ILE A 674 15.57 7.65 -25.73
N LEU A 675 15.94 7.68 -24.44
CA LEU A 675 17.27 7.30 -23.93
C LEU A 675 18.42 8.23 -24.33
N VAL A 676 18.15 9.47 -24.77
CA VAL A 676 19.22 10.45 -24.96
C VAL A 676 19.60 11.05 -23.61
N THR A 677 20.85 10.85 -23.18
CA THR A 677 21.37 11.37 -21.91
C THR A 677 21.74 12.86 -21.99
N GLU A 678 20.75 13.68 -22.30
CA GLU A 678 20.85 15.14 -22.30
C GLU A 678 20.68 15.73 -20.89
N LEU A 679 20.56 17.06 -20.77
CA LEU A 679 20.60 17.77 -19.50
C LEU A 679 19.54 17.33 -18.49
N LEU A 680 18.26 17.22 -18.90
CA LEU A 680 17.18 16.76 -18.02
C LEU A 680 17.40 15.31 -17.63
N ARG A 681 17.78 14.45 -18.58
CA ARG A 681 18.06 13.04 -18.31
C ARG A 681 19.20 12.84 -17.30
N GLN A 682 20.24 13.66 -17.39
CA GLN A 682 21.34 13.61 -16.42
C GLN A 682 20.90 14.09 -15.04
N ALA A 683 20.03 15.09 -14.95
CA ALA A 683 19.42 15.51 -13.69
C ALA A 683 18.58 14.39 -13.06
N GLN A 684 17.81 13.63 -13.86
CA GLN A 684 17.06 12.46 -13.41
C GLN A 684 17.98 11.38 -12.82
N ILE A 685 19.07 11.05 -13.53
CA ILE A 685 20.05 10.04 -13.10
C ILE A 685 20.69 10.41 -11.75
N ILE A 686 21.01 11.70 -11.56
CA ILE A 686 21.66 12.20 -10.33
C ILE A 686 20.65 12.30 -9.18
N ALA A 687 19.42 12.70 -9.46
CA ALA A 687 18.37 12.85 -8.45
C ALA A 687 17.87 11.51 -7.90
N ALA A 688 17.80 10.49 -8.75
CA ALA A 688 17.14 9.24 -8.43
C ALA A 688 17.65 8.53 -7.16
N PRO A 689 18.97 8.38 -6.92
CA PRO A 689 19.46 7.73 -5.70
C PRO A 689 19.28 8.57 -4.44
N THR A 690 19.04 9.87 -4.56
CA THR A 690 18.97 10.79 -3.40
C THR A 690 17.56 11.31 -3.13
N PHE A 691 16.63 11.03 -4.06
CA PHE A 691 15.27 11.57 -4.07
C PHE A 691 15.22 13.12 -4.04
N GLU A 692 16.31 13.80 -4.39
CA GLU A 692 16.43 15.26 -4.39
C GLU A 692 15.98 15.90 -5.71
N PHE A 693 14.93 15.37 -6.35
CA PHE A 693 14.46 15.79 -7.68
C PHE A 693 14.26 17.28 -7.81
N PHE A 694 13.68 17.92 -6.79
CA PHE A 694 13.47 19.37 -6.78
C PHE A 694 14.78 20.15 -6.97
N ALA A 695 15.84 19.76 -6.24
CA ALA A 695 17.13 20.44 -6.30
C ALA A 695 17.82 20.27 -7.66
N LEU A 696 17.86 19.05 -8.22
CA LEU A 696 18.50 18.81 -9.52
C LEU A 696 17.68 19.34 -10.69
N TYR A 697 16.35 19.21 -10.66
CA TYR A 697 15.49 19.77 -11.71
C TYR A 697 15.52 21.29 -11.68
N GLY A 698 15.53 21.91 -10.49
CA GLY A 698 15.76 23.34 -10.35
C GLY A 698 17.10 23.78 -10.95
N THR A 699 18.16 22.99 -10.71
CA THR A 699 19.48 23.24 -11.30
C THR A 699 19.46 23.10 -12.82
N ALA A 700 18.86 22.04 -13.36
CA ALA A 700 18.68 21.85 -14.81
C ALA A 700 17.86 22.99 -15.45
N ALA A 701 16.79 23.45 -14.78
CA ALA A 701 15.98 24.57 -15.22
C ALA A 701 16.81 25.87 -15.31
N ILE A 702 17.71 26.12 -14.36
CA ILE A 702 18.66 27.25 -14.42
C ILE A 702 19.57 27.11 -15.64
N TYR A 703 20.10 25.92 -15.94
CA TYR A 703 20.91 25.70 -17.14
C TYR A 703 20.13 25.97 -18.43
N TYR A 704 18.91 25.42 -18.58
CA TYR A 704 18.07 25.72 -19.75
C TYR A 704 17.77 27.21 -19.85
N TRP A 705 17.46 27.87 -18.73
CA TRP A 705 17.18 29.30 -18.70
C TRP A 705 18.40 30.13 -19.13
N VAL A 706 19.59 29.81 -18.62
CA VAL A 706 20.84 30.49 -19.01
C VAL A 706 21.12 30.30 -20.51
N ILE A 707 20.96 29.08 -21.04
CA ILE A 707 21.14 28.81 -22.48
C ILE A 707 20.13 29.63 -23.30
N CYS A 708 18.85 29.63 -22.90
CA CYS A 708 17.80 30.42 -23.57
C CYS A 708 18.08 31.92 -23.48
N LEU A 709 18.61 32.41 -22.36
CA LEU A 709 18.96 33.83 -22.16
C LEU A 709 20.11 34.24 -23.09
N VAL A 710 21.14 33.41 -23.21
CA VAL A 710 22.25 33.63 -24.15
C VAL A 710 21.75 33.66 -25.60
N LEU A 711 20.88 32.73 -25.98
CA LEU A 711 20.28 32.70 -27.32
C LEU A 711 19.36 33.91 -27.57
N SER A 712 18.56 34.31 -26.59
CA SER A 712 17.67 35.49 -26.67
C SER A 712 18.47 36.78 -26.84
N PHE A 713 19.60 36.91 -26.13
CA PHE A 713 20.52 38.03 -26.33
C PHE A 713 21.14 38.04 -27.73
N GLY A 714 21.52 36.87 -28.24
CA GLY A 714 21.99 36.69 -29.61
C GLY A 714 20.92 37.07 -30.65
N GLN A 715 19.67 36.66 -30.42
CA GLN A 715 18.50 37.01 -31.23
C GLN A 715 18.29 38.52 -31.28
N SER A 716 18.21 39.20 -30.13
CA SER A 716 18.01 40.67 -30.09
C SER A 716 19.12 41.43 -30.84
N ARG A 717 20.37 40.99 -30.70
CA ARG A 717 21.51 41.55 -31.45
C ARG A 717 21.38 41.34 -32.96
N LEU A 718 20.92 40.18 -33.39
CA LEU A 718 20.72 39.84 -34.79
C LEU A 718 19.55 40.63 -35.39
N GLU A 719 18.42 40.71 -34.70
CA GLU A 719 17.23 41.48 -35.09
C GLU A 719 17.57 42.96 -35.27
N HIS A 720 18.18 43.60 -34.27
CA HIS A 720 18.61 45.00 -34.37
C HIS A 720 19.62 45.27 -35.50
N ARG A 721 20.41 44.26 -35.91
CA ARG A 721 21.30 44.40 -37.06
C ARG A 721 20.53 44.34 -38.38
N LEU A 722 19.49 43.51 -38.46
CA LEU A 722 18.66 43.37 -39.67
C LEU A 722 17.71 44.55 -39.85
N GLU A 723 17.28 45.19 -38.76
CA GLU A 723 16.40 46.38 -38.77
C GLU A 723 17.10 47.69 -39.14
N ARG A 724 18.44 47.77 -39.05
CA ARG A 724 19.22 49.01 -39.25
C ARG A 724 19.08 49.69 -40.61
N TYR A 725 18.52 49.00 -41.61
CA TYR A 725 18.35 49.52 -42.98
C TYR A 725 16.87 49.69 -43.38
N VAL A 726 15.95 49.69 -42.41
CA VAL A 726 14.54 50.02 -42.65
C VAL A 726 14.39 51.54 -42.59
N VAL A 727 14.14 52.16 -43.75
CA VAL A 727 13.59 53.52 -43.78
C VAL A 727 12.19 53.42 -43.20
N ARG A 728 11.98 53.99 -42.00
CA ARG A 728 10.67 54.08 -41.35
C ARG A 728 9.71 54.95 -42.15
#